data_AF-A0A6P1M9M7-F1
#
_entry.id   AF-A0A6P1M9M7-F1
#
_cell.length_a   1.000
_cell.length_b   1.000
_cell.length_c   1.000
_cell.angle_alpha   90.00
_cell.angle_beta   90.00
_cell.angle_gamma   90.00
#
_symmetry.space_group_name_H-M   'P 1'
#
loop_
_entity.id
_entity.type
_entity.pdbx_description
1 polymer ?
#
loop_
_entity_poly.entity_id
_entity_poly.type
_entity_poly.pdbx_seq_one_letter_code
_entity_poly.pdbx_strand_id
1 'polypeptide(L)'
;MESSTIDDVLEQTLARQEQALILQEASPYPSTGMWRHEDYALAAYWLNTNNAIADAGLIACQTNGLYQEHVDLNSFHWHAYLLERIWFLYSAQSDFFPIRMSAAAEDAVLEMLWDWAAPICRIGFADPEKVHFSWESENHHAQAWVSFWGAAQIFEQHADYMNRTYADGSTPAQMAAAFDNYFKAYVREKTLKGLAIEVASPTYAKYTLNTWLNLADFADDSELQEAAAALLDVYWADWALEHLDGVRGGSRHRAYSGSSSILQSGAESHCWYYFGEGQPLSRHPGSMSAMTTFWRPSRAVVGLVLDREGRGCYEYTSRRLGLRDSSPLPEPPALAGGTYNAVDPAGGSLLRTTWSTPDFVMGVSQVAARPADDWWAASSQNHWNGVVFGGHSTARIFTQRPYPGNLTSVYNAEWGVQHKGAMILQRFTQHKNATGQMVWFDLSLSREEVGGWIFSEAPRAYAAVRIVDGGWTWQPDSTNLQRTVTSTNIGEWAVLNDEYSPIILEVGRKQVYGSMAAFQSEILANSIRWNGTQLDYTSSGYDTTLTLFADESATPRVDGVPLNFEPIKCYDAPYLQGDFEGGPLVINYGGERTVHGVAPFFDDANTIAHWDFETAFPAIHSDSVDSIQQIADGKFGKAVRCNFEAGDQYMMTADAWPISQGTFRYQGWIRLKSGDTGGYLFHVYDQVYLSVDAAEVSFKINRSGDAADMSATNVIELAASISTGNEWQYIEAVYDGGRIKLVTEEETVSAPGIGVFVPNVRTVYIGSRKNRNNFVGDMDEVKISSSITETSFIPEPVVVSATAQHLQKSDPDLASNALSGFSPATGPDTKLVVAASWESGVAVITNITYGGLAFTEAVTRFEGRNASIWYLDEPALSNANVIVQFSAPTDSRIGVLSLQNAAAGAPEKTASTEFLTTIGLTTAVKNSLAVGVYTENGSAALSSDFANTLYSGDSGSSVGNAGFQIETVSGAKTYTWDAPAYSCAAVAASFSPASYIPPIVADDESDSDADGMADAWEIQLFGSMGAADGTADFDGDGFSVAQEFVAGTDPFDADSYLRITGVTDELRWKSVQGKRYRVLTTTNLSEGAWMVEASGIPGGFSESSHPVSKSNDVVYFKVEVE
;
A
#
# COMPACT_ATOMS: atom_id res chain seq x y z
N MET A 1 -15.97 -25.20 -4.39
CA MET A 1 -16.78 -24.12 -4.98
C MET A 1 -15.99 -23.62 -6.16
N GLU A 2 -16.58 -23.52 -7.34
CA GLU A 2 -15.95 -22.80 -8.45
C GLU A 2 -15.62 -21.38 -7.97
N SER A 3 -14.45 -20.85 -8.30
CA SER A 3 -14.08 -19.48 -7.93
C SER A 3 -15.07 -18.53 -8.61
N SER A 4 -15.94 -17.89 -7.84
CA SER A 4 -16.87 -16.88 -8.38
C SER A 4 -16.07 -15.77 -9.05
N THR A 5 -16.50 -15.34 -10.23
CA THR A 5 -15.92 -14.17 -10.90
C THR A 5 -16.39 -12.88 -10.22
N ILE A 6 -15.73 -11.76 -10.54
CA ILE A 6 -16.17 -10.43 -10.08
C ILE A 6 -17.62 -10.17 -10.51
N ASP A 7 -17.96 -10.51 -11.75
CA ASP A 7 -19.30 -10.32 -12.32
C ASP A 7 -20.35 -11.17 -11.58
N ASP A 8 -20.04 -12.45 -11.31
CA ASP A 8 -20.94 -13.33 -10.56
C ASP A 8 -21.30 -12.76 -9.19
N VAL A 9 -20.31 -12.20 -8.48
CA VAL A 9 -20.51 -11.64 -7.14
C VAL A 9 -21.37 -10.39 -7.18
N LEU A 10 -21.11 -9.49 -8.14
CA LEU A 10 -21.90 -8.28 -8.33
C LEU A 10 -23.35 -8.62 -8.68
N GLU A 11 -23.57 -9.54 -9.63
CA GLU A 11 -24.92 -9.98 -10.06
C GLU A 11 -25.71 -10.66 -8.93
N GLN A 12 -25.03 -11.40 -8.04
CA GLN A 12 -25.68 -12.10 -6.92
C GLN A 12 -26.03 -11.19 -5.72
N THR A 13 -25.54 -9.95 -5.69
CA THR A 13 -25.74 -9.03 -4.54
C THR A 13 -27.21 -8.85 -4.21
N LEU A 14 -28.04 -8.57 -5.24
CA LEU A 14 -29.48 -8.38 -5.05
C LEU A 14 -30.17 -9.63 -4.48
N ALA A 15 -29.79 -10.82 -4.95
CA ALA A 15 -30.36 -12.07 -4.46
C ALA A 15 -30.03 -12.31 -2.97
N ARG A 16 -28.81 -11.98 -2.54
CA ARG A 16 -28.40 -12.05 -1.13
C ARG A 16 -29.17 -11.06 -0.25
N GLN A 17 -29.35 -9.83 -0.73
CA GLN A 17 -30.15 -8.80 -0.09
C GLN A 17 -31.62 -9.26 0.08
N GLU A 18 -32.27 -9.71 -0.99
CA GLU A 18 -33.65 -10.22 -0.95
C GLU A 18 -33.81 -11.41 -0.01
N GLN A 19 -32.85 -12.34 0.00
CA GLN A 19 -32.85 -13.48 0.92
C GLN A 19 -32.87 -13.02 2.39
N ALA A 20 -32.11 -11.99 2.73
CA ALA A 20 -32.07 -11.44 4.08
C ALA A 20 -33.38 -10.75 4.46
N LEU A 21 -33.96 -9.99 3.53
CA LEU A 21 -35.23 -9.29 3.74
C LEU A 21 -36.40 -10.28 3.94
N ILE A 22 -36.42 -11.41 3.23
CA ILE A 22 -37.42 -12.47 3.45
C ILE A 22 -37.37 -12.98 4.89
N LEU A 23 -36.18 -13.12 5.46
CA LEU A 23 -36.01 -13.55 6.85
C LEU A 23 -36.41 -12.48 7.85
N GLN A 24 -36.14 -11.20 7.53
CA GLN A 24 -36.53 -10.08 8.38
C GLN A 24 -38.06 -9.90 8.40
N GLU A 25 -38.74 -10.07 7.27
CA GLU A 25 -40.21 -10.07 7.22
C GLU A 25 -40.80 -11.25 8.02
N ALA A 26 -40.25 -12.45 7.84
CA ALA A 26 -40.75 -13.65 8.54
C ALA A 26 -40.51 -13.62 10.06
N SER A 27 -39.40 -13.02 10.50
CA SER A 27 -38.98 -13.02 11.90
C SER A 27 -38.10 -11.80 12.20
N PRO A 28 -38.71 -10.60 12.33
CA PRO A 28 -37.96 -9.36 12.54
C PRO A 28 -37.20 -9.39 13.87
N TYR A 29 -36.02 -8.77 13.86
CA TYR A 29 -35.17 -8.64 15.04
C TYR A 29 -34.82 -7.17 15.30
N PRO A 30 -34.96 -6.66 16.53
CA PRO A 30 -35.49 -7.36 17.71
C PRO A 30 -36.97 -7.71 17.53
N SER A 31 -37.48 -8.66 18.34
CA SER A 31 -38.86 -9.14 18.23
C SER A 31 -39.91 -8.17 18.77
N THR A 32 -39.50 -7.05 19.37
CA THR A 32 -40.31 -6.03 20.05
C THR A 32 -39.65 -4.65 19.93
N GLY A 33 -40.39 -3.59 20.22
CA GLY A 33 -39.89 -2.21 20.20
C GLY A 33 -39.96 -1.59 18.80
N MET A 34 -39.43 -0.38 18.66
CA MET A 34 -39.54 0.41 17.44
C MET A 34 -38.76 -0.21 16.26
N TRP A 35 -37.52 -0.67 16.47
CA TRP A 35 -36.73 -1.39 15.45
C TRP A 35 -37.45 -2.60 14.85
N ARG A 36 -38.26 -3.33 15.63
CA ARG A 36 -39.06 -4.45 15.10
C ARG A 36 -39.94 -3.99 13.93
N HIS A 37 -40.58 -2.84 14.07
CA HIS A 37 -41.54 -2.32 13.10
C HIS A 37 -40.83 -1.69 11.90
N GLU A 38 -39.72 -0.99 12.13
CA GLU A 38 -38.89 -0.40 11.08
C GLU A 38 -38.27 -1.46 10.18
N ASP A 39 -37.63 -2.46 10.78
CA ASP A 39 -37.00 -3.56 10.06
C ASP A 39 -38.04 -4.37 9.27
N TYR A 40 -39.21 -4.63 9.88
CA TYR A 40 -40.31 -5.29 9.20
C TYR A 40 -40.83 -4.46 8.03
N ALA A 41 -40.98 -3.13 8.20
CA ALA A 41 -41.48 -2.25 7.14
C ALA A 41 -40.50 -2.16 5.97
N LEU A 42 -39.20 -1.98 6.23
CA LEU A 42 -38.16 -2.00 5.19
C LEU A 42 -38.20 -3.30 4.37
N ALA A 43 -38.37 -4.45 5.03
CA ALA A 43 -38.45 -5.74 4.35
C ALA A 43 -39.75 -5.95 3.57
N ALA A 44 -40.90 -5.73 4.23
CA ALA A 44 -42.23 -5.89 3.65
C ALA A 44 -42.43 -4.98 2.44
N TYR A 45 -42.05 -3.70 2.54
CA TYR A 45 -42.17 -2.77 1.42
C TYR A 45 -41.19 -3.10 0.29
N TRP A 46 -39.95 -3.52 0.56
CA TRP A 46 -39.01 -3.94 -0.47
C TRP A 46 -39.55 -5.14 -1.28
N LEU A 47 -40.05 -6.16 -0.57
CA LEU A 47 -40.60 -7.38 -1.17
C LEU A 47 -42.01 -7.17 -1.74
N ASN A 48 -42.64 -6.04 -1.43
CA ASN A 48 -44.02 -5.71 -1.74
C ASN A 48 -45.00 -6.77 -1.22
N THR A 49 -44.77 -7.21 0.00
CA THR A 49 -45.52 -8.23 0.72
C THR A 49 -46.03 -7.65 2.04
N ASN A 50 -47.28 -7.96 2.40
CA ASN A 50 -47.87 -7.58 3.69
C ASN A 50 -47.78 -6.08 4.05
N ASN A 51 -47.78 -5.17 3.07
CA ASN A 51 -47.64 -3.72 3.27
C ASN A 51 -48.61 -3.16 4.32
N ALA A 52 -49.86 -3.65 4.39
CA ALA A 52 -50.83 -3.22 5.40
C ALA A 52 -50.40 -3.52 6.86
N ILE A 53 -49.60 -4.57 7.09
CA ILE A 53 -49.04 -4.89 8.41
C ILE A 53 -47.87 -3.94 8.72
N ALA A 54 -47.04 -3.63 7.72
CA ALA A 54 -45.98 -2.64 7.84
C ALA A 54 -46.56 -1.24 8.16
N ASP A 55 -47.59 -0.82 7.44
CA ASP A 55 -48.33 0.42 7.68
C ASP A 55 -48.82 0.52 9.13
N ALA A 56 -49.54 -0.51 9.59
CA ALA A 56 -50.06 -0.57 10.96
C ALA A 56 -48.92 -0.55 12.00
N GLY A 57 -47.76 -1.12 11.67
CA GLY A 57 -46.57 -1.10 12.52
C GLY A 57 -45.97 0.29 12.68
N LEU A 58 -45.79 1.02 11.58
CA LEU A 58 -45.24 2.39 11.61
C LEU A 58 -46.18 3.35 12.32
N ILE A 59 -47.49 3.25 12.09
CA ILE A 59 -48.50 4.03 12.82
C ILE A 59 -48.43 3.71 14.31
N ALA A 60 -48.27 2.43 14.67
CA ALA A 60 -48.15 2.01 16.07
C ALA A 60 -46.89 2.57 16.76
N CYS A 61 -45.76 2.74 16.04
CA CYS A 61 -44.58 3.39 16.59
C CYS A 61 -44.91 4.78 17.14
N GLN A 62 -45.68 5.54 16.37
CA GLN A 62 -46.13 6.88 16.75
C GLN A 62 -47.19 6.85 17.86
N THR A 63 -48.25 6.05 17.72
CA THR A 63 -49.45 6.16 18.57
C THR A 63 -49.38 5.39 19.88
N ASN A 64 -48.51 4.38 20.00
CA ASN A 64 -48.45 3.50 21.16
C ASN A 64 -47.32 3.86 22.14
N GLY A 65 -46.73 5.05 22.00
CA GLY A 65 -45.70 5.57 22.90
C GLY A 65 -44.30 5.01 22.66
N LEU A 66 -44.07 4.20 21.62
CA LEU A 66 -42.73 3.68 21.28
C LEU A 66 -41.80 4.82 20.85
N TYR A 67 -42.29 5.71 19.98
CA TYR A 67 -41.58 6.94 19.63
C TYR A 67 -41.28 7.80 20.86
N GLN A 68 -42.30 8.08 21.68
CA GLN A 68 -42.15 8.93 22.86
C GLN A 68 -41.13 8.38 23.87
N GLU A 69 -41.08 7.06 24.07
CA GLU A 69 -40.08 6.41 24.91
C GLU A 69 -38.65 6.76 24.47
N HIS A 70 -38.38 6.72 23.16
CA HIS A 70 -37.06 7.02 22.62
C HIS A 70 -36.73 8.51 22.65
N VAL A 71 -37.72 9.40 22.51
CA VAL A 71 -37.55 10.84 22.70
C VAL A 71 -37.20 11.16 24.16
N ASP A 72 -37.95 10.60 25.12
CA ASP A 72 -37.74 10.82 26.55
C ASP A 72 -36.35 10.33 27.02
N LEU A 73 -35.81 9.31 26.33
CA LEU A 73 -34.49 8.74 26.59
C LEU A 73 -33.34 9.40 25.80
N ASN A 74 -33.60 10.43 24.97
CA ASN A 74 -32.64 11.01 24.03
C ASN A 74 -31.95 9.96 23.15
N SER A 75 -32.72 8.99 22.65
CA SER A 75 -32.22 7.83 21.90
C SER A 75 -32.87 7.67 20.52
N PHE A 76 -33.65 8.66 20.07
CA PHE A 76 -34.38 8.54 18.80
C PHE A 76 -33.48 8.58 17.56
N HIS A 77 -32.24 9.08 17.66
CA HIS A 77 -31.26 9.02 16.57
C HIS A 77 -30.93 7.58 16.12
N TRP A 78 -31.16 6.58 16.97
CA TRP A 78 -31.04 5.16 16.61
C TRP A 78 -32.10 4.66 15.63
N HIS A 79 -33.14 5.46 15.39
CA HIS A 79 -34.35 5.12 14.63
C HIS A 79 -34.57 6.06 13.43
N ALA A 80 -34.32 7.36 13.59
CA ALA A 80 -34.63 8.38 12.59
C ALA A 80 -34.04 8.07 11.20
N TYR A 81 -32.76 7.69 11.10
CA TYR A 81 -32.14 7.34 9.80
C TYR A 81 -32.80 6.13 9.09
N LEU A 82 -33.44 5.21 9.82
CA LEU A 82 -34.20 4.09 9.23
C LEU A 82 -35.57 4.56 8.74
N LEU A 83 -36.23 5.44 9.49
CA LEU A 83 -37.49 6.06 9.08
C LEU A 83 -37.31 6.93 7.83
N GLU A 84 -36.22 7.70 7.76
CA GLU A 84 -35.83 8.44 6.55
C GLU A 84 -35.64 7.52 5.37
N ARG A 85 -34.91 6.41 5.56
CA ARG A 85 -34.71 5.40 4.51
C ARG A 85 -36.04 4.80 4.05
N ILE A 86 -36.97 4.52 4.96
CA ILE A 86 -38.33 4.07 4.61
C ILE A 86 -39.04 5.14 3.77
N TRP A 87 -38.94 6.40 4.15
CA TRP A 87 -39.57 7.49 3.40
C TRP A 87 -38.96 7.66 2.00
N PHE A 88 -37.63 7.74 1.89
CA PHE A 88 -36.92 7.88 0.61
C PHE A 88 -37.24 6.73 -0.35
N LEU A 89 -37.34 5.50 0.16
CA LEU A 89 -37.60 4.32 -0.67
C LEU A 89 -39.08 4.11 -1.04
N TYR A 90 -40.02 4.51 -0.19
CA TYR A 90 -41.41 4.00 -0.29
C TYR A 90 -42.53 5.04 -0.17
N SER A 91 -42.20 6.31 0.08
CA SER A 91 -43.19 7.40 0.10
C SER A 91 -43.92 7.54 -1.23
N ALA A 92 -45.02 8.29 -1.23
CA ALA A 92 -45.71 8.64 -2.47
C ALA A 92 -44.82 9.44 -3.45
N GLN A 93 -43.76 10.07 -2.96
CA GLN A 93 -42.82 10.91 -3.72
C GLN A 93 -41.51 10.18 -4.07
N SER A 94 -41.33 8.92 -3.65
CA SER A 94 -40.11 8.15 -3.91
C SER A 94 -39.86 7.91 -5.40
N ASP A 95 -38.62 8.11 -5.84
CA ASP A 95 -38.14 7.74 -7.18
C ASP A 95 -37.86 6.24 -7.34
N PHE A 96 -37.86 5.48 -6.23
CA PHE A 96 -37.50 4.06 -6.22
C PHE A 96 -38.74 3.16 -6.27
N PHE A 97 -39.56 3.20 -5.22
CA PHE A 97 -40.72 2.32 -5.08
C PHE A 97 -41.95 3.09 -4.57
N PRO A 98 -42.52 3.98 -5.40
CA PRO A 98 -43.61 4.85 -4.98
C PRO A 98 -44.87 4.05 -4.59
N ILE A 99 -45.61 4.57 -3.61
CA ILE A 99 -46.95 4.09 -3.20
C ILE A 99 -46.93 2.67 -2.58
N ARG A 100 -45.77 2.23 -2.05
CA ARG A 100 -45.71 0.99 -1.25
C ARG A 100 -46.10 1.19 0.20
N MET A 101 -45.88 2.39 0.73
CA MET A 101 -46.34 2.87 2.04
C MET A 101 -47.68 3.62 1.89
N SER A 102 -48.61 3.41 2.81
CA SER A 102 -49.88 4.16 2.84
C SER A 102 -49.68 5.60 3.31
N ALA A 103 -50.57 6.51 2.87
CA ALA A 103 -50.52 7.91 3.29
C ALA A 103 -50.55 8.09 4.82
N ALA A 104 -51.32 7.28 5.55
CA ALA A 104 -51.38 7.37 7.03
C ALA A 104 -50.07 6.92 7.71
N ALA A 105 -49.38 5.95 7.13
CA ALA A 105 -48.06 5.54 7.62
C ALA A 105 -46.98 6.56 7.25
N GLU A 106 -47.07 7.15 6.05
CA GLU A 106 -46.21 8.26 5.62
C GLU A 106 -46.35 9.48 6.55
N ASP A 107 -47.59 9.88 6.85
CA ASP A 107 -47.88 10.96 7.80
C ASP A 107 -47.28 10.67 9.19
N ALA A 108 -47.40 9.43 9.68
CA ALA A 108 -46.83 9.04 10.96
C ALA A 108 -45.29 9.15 10.97
N VAL A 109 -44.62 8.73 9.88
CA VAL A 109 -43.17 8.86 9.72
C VAL A 109 -42.75 10.33 9.71
N LEU A 110 -43.41 11.16 8.90
CA LEU A 110 -43.12 12.59 8.78
C LEU A 110 -43.34 13.33 10.09
N GLU A 111 -44.41 13.01 10.84
CA GLU A 111 -44.68 13.61 12.14
C GLU A 111 -43.62 13.22 13.18
N MET A 112 -43.20 11.96 13.26
CA MET A 112 -42.13 11.54 14.18
C MET A 112 -40.80 12.24 13.87
N LEU A 113 -40.42 12.32 12.59
CA LEU A 113 -39.19 12.99 12.16
C LEU A 113 -39.24 14.50 12.46
N TRP A 114 -40.33 15.18 12.11
CA TRP A 114 -40.47 16.61 12.35
C TRP A 114 -40.54 16.95 13.84
N ASP A 115 -41.34 16.21 14.62
CA ASP A 115 -41.52 16.46 16.05
C ASP A 115 -40.22 16.28 16.83
N TRP A 116 -39.34 15.36 16.40
CA TRP A 116 -38.02 15.22 16.98
C TRP A 116 -37.02 16.27 16.49
N ALA A 117 -36.90 16.46 15.17
CA ALA A 117 -35.85 17.29 14.59
C ALA A 117 -36.12 18.81 14.77
N ALA A 118 -37.36 19.27 14.56
CA ALA A 118 -37.69 20.70 14.62
C ALA A 118 -37.31 21.39 15.94
N PRO A 119 -37.55 20.82 17.14
CA PRO A 119 -37.19 21.47 18.39
C PRO A 119 -35.68 21.43 18.70
N ILE A 120 -34.89 20.48 18.18
CA ILE A 120 -33.51 20.26 18.63
C ILE A 120 -32.43 20.47 17.55
N CYS A 121 -32.76 20.27 16.27
CA CYS A 121 -31.81 20.49 15.18
C CYS A 121 -31.49 21.98 15.06
N ARG A 122 -30.21 22.29 14.84
CA ARG A 122 -29.70 23.65 14.71
C ARG A 122 -28.81 23.73 13.48
N ILE A 123 -28.93 24.79 12.70
CA ILE A 123 -28.11 25.00 11.51
C ILE A 123 -26.61 25.07 11.86
N GLY A 124 -26.28 25.52 13.09
CA GLY A 124 -24.90 25.53 13.60
C GLY A 124 -24.29 24.15 13.89
N PHE A 125 -25.06 23.06 13.79
CA PHE A 125 -24.52 21.69 13.80
C PHE A 125 -23.81 21.34 12.49
N ALA A 126 -24.24 21.96 11.40
CA ALA A 126 -23.79 21.70 10.03
C ALA A 126 -22.68 22.69 9.61
N ASP A 127 -21.72 22.93 10.50
CA ASP A 127 -20.57 23.77 10.23
C ASP A 127 -19.40 22.92 9.68
N PRO A 128 -18.97 23.09 8.42
CA PRO A 128 -17.90 22.30 7.82
C PRO A 128 -16.56 22.36 8.56
N GLU A 129 -16.27 23.42 9.31
CA GLU A 129 -15.04 23.53 10.12
C GLU A 129 -15.07 22.62 11.36
N LYS A 130 -16.25 22.06 11.70
CA LYS A 130 -16.48 21.29 12.93
C LYS A 130 -16.63 19.79 12.71
N VAL A 131 -16.23 19.26 11.55
CA VAL A 131 -16.31 17.82 11.21
C VAL A 131 -15.45 16.92 12.12
N HIS A 132 -14.49 17.49 12.85
CA HIS A 132 -13.66 16.80 13.84
C HIS A 132 -14.28 16.75 15.25
N PHE A 133 -15.49 17.27 15.43
CA PHE A 133 -16.26 17.08 16.66
C PHE A 133 -17.14 15.84 16.55
N SER A 134 -17.14 15.01 17.60
CA SER A 134 -18.06 13.88 17.75
C SER A 134 -18.90 14.06 19.00
N TRP A 135 -20.22 14.07 18.82
CA TRP A 135 -21.19 14.07 19.91
C TRP A 135 -21.29 12.67 20.54
N GLU A 136 -21.01 12.58 21.84
CA GLU A 136 -20.87 11.34 22.62
C GLU A 136 -19.78 10.39 22.08
N SER A 137 -20.11 9.63 21.04
CA SER A 137 -19.23 8.70 20.34
C SER A 137 -19.47 8.78 18.83
N GLU A 138 -18.49 8.35 18.04
CA GLU A 138 -18.51 8.51 16.58
C GLU A 138 -19.78 7.93 15.95
N ASN A 139 -20.23 6.75 16.38
CA ASN A 139 -21.45 6.12 15.85
C ASN A 139 -22.74 6.82 16.29
N HIS A 140 -22.78 7.45 17.47
CA HIS A 140 -23.95 8.25 17.90
C HIS A 140 -24.06 9.53 17.08
N HIS A 141 -22.91 10.21 16.90
CA HIS A 141 -22.81 11.42 16.09
C HIS A 141 -23.24 11.16 14.64
N ALA A 142 -22.69 10.13 13.98
CA ALA A 142 -23.05 9.78 12.61
C ALA A 142 -24.55 9.54 12.43
N GLN A 143 -25.17 8.78 13.33
CA GLN A 143 -26.62 8.52 13.30
C GLN A 143 -27.44 9.80 13.50
N ALA A 144 -27.10 10.62 14.50
CA ALA A 144 -27.84 11.86 14.75
C ALA A 144 -27.69 12.88 13.61
N TRP A 145 -26.47 13.11 13.11
CA TRP A 145 -26.20 14.09 12.06
C TRP A 145 -26.80 13.68 10.73
N VAL A 146 -26.68 12.41 10.33
CA VAL A 146 -27.34 11.94 9.10
C VAL A 146 -28.86 11.99 9.25
N SER A 147 -29.39 11.76 10.45
CA SER A 147 -30.84 11.92 10.67
C SER A 147 -31.30 13.38 10.54
N PHE A 148 -30.50 14.33 11.02
CA PHE A 148 -30.80 15.76 10.83
C PHE A 148 -30.73 16.18 9.36
N TRP A 149 -29.73 15.67 8.63
CA TRP A 149 -29.63 15.86 7.18
C TRP A 149 -30.83 15.25 6.46
N GLY A 150 -31.15 13.97 6.69
CA GLY A 150 -32.25 13.28 6.01
C GLY A 150 -33.58 13.94 6.28
N ALA A 151 -33.86 14.33 7.53
CA ALA A 151 -35.04 15.14 7.85
C ALA A 151 -35.06 16.47 7.07
N ALA A 152 -33.94 17.19 6.99
CA ALA A 152 -33.88 18.45 6.25
C ALA A 152 -34.15 18.26 4.75
N GLN A 153 -33.53 17.24 4.13
CA GLN A 153 -33.74 16.85 2.72
C GLN A 153 -35.20 16.51 2.44
N ILE A 154 -35.84 15.71 3.31
CA ILE A 154 -37.26 15.37 3.17
C ILE A 154 -38.14 16.63 3.23
N PHE A 155 -37.90 17.51 4.21
CA PHE A 155 -38.80 18.63 4.47
C PHE A 155 -38.60 19.84 3.55
N GLU A 156 -37.46 19.98 2.88
CA GLU A 156 -37.26 21.08 1.92
C GLU A 156 -38.14 20.95 0.68
N GLN A 157 -38.47 19.72 0.27
CA GLN A 157 -39.30 19.45 -0.90
C GLN A 157 -40.77 19.13 -0.51
N HIS A 158 -41.06 18.81 0.75
CA HIS A 158 -42.40 18.44 1.18
C HIS A 158 -43.34 19.64 1.37
N ALA A 159 -44.45 19.67 0.63
CA ALA A 159 -45.39 20.81 0.57
C ALA A 159 -45.91 21.30 1.94
N ASP A 160 -46.22 20.38 2.87
CA ASP A 160 -46.74 20.71 4.20
C ASP A 160 -45.69 21.19 5.21
N TYR A 161 -44.39 21.04 4.90
CA TYR A 161 -43.28 21.28 5.83
C TYR A 161 -42.28 22.34 5.32
N MET A 162 -42.13 22.52 4.00
CA MET A 162 -41.12 23.41 3.39
C MET A 162 -41.19 24.87 3.89
N ASN A 163 -42.36 25.32 4.35
CA ASN A 163 -42.57 26.67 4.87
C ASN A 163 -42.58 26.75 6.42
N ARG A 164 -42.32 25.65 7.11
CA ARG A 164 -42.14 25.63 8.57
C ARG A 164 -40.72 26.05 8.93
N THR A 165 -40.46 26.23 10.22
CA THR A 165 -39.13 26.62 10.73
C THR A 165 -38.70 25.71 11.87
N TYR A 166 -37.40 25.41 11.93
CA TYR A 166 -36.77 24.83 13.10
C TYR A 166 -36.77 25.84 14.25
N ALA A 167 -36.49 25.38 15.47
CA ALA A 167 -36.52 26.24 16.67
C ALA A 167 -35.47 27.37 16.66
N ASP A 168 -34.43 27.28 15.82
CA ASP A 168 -33.46 28.37 15.60
C ASP A 168 -33.87 29.36 14.50
N GLY A 169 -35.04 29.16 13.88
CA GLY A 169 -35.59 30.02 12.84
C GLY A 169 -35.13 29.69 11.42
N SER A 170 -34.26 28.70 11.23
CA SER A 170 -33.88 28.22 9.90
C SER A 170 -35.05 27.50 9.21
N THR A 171 -35.06 27.59 7.87
CA THR A 171 -35.99 26.84 7.01
C THR A 171 -35.40 25.47 6.63
N PRO A 172 -36.23 24.48 6.25
CA PRO A 172 -35.75 23.20 5.71
C PRO A 172 -34.70 23.33 4.60
N ALA A 173 -34.93 24.17 3.60
CA ALA A 173 -33.97 24.37 2.50
C ALA A 173 -32.62 24.95 2.98
N GLN A 174 -32.63 25.84 3.97
CA GLN A 174 -31.38 26.35 4.57
C GLN A 174 -30.65 25.26 5.36
N MET A 175 -31.39 24.39 6.04
CA MET A 175 -30.85 23.29 6.82
C MET A 175 -30.23 22.23 5.90
N ALA A 176 -30.95 21.84 4.84
CA ALA A 176 -30.50 20.86 3.85
C ALA A 176 -29.18 21.29 3.20
N ALA A 177 -29.13 22.50 2.63
CA ALA A 177 -27.92 23.05 2.04
C ALA A 177 -26.75 23.18 3.03
N ALA A 178 -27.02 23.48 4.31
CA ALA A 178 -25.96 23.52 5.32
C ALA A 178 -25.40 22.13 5.61
N PHE A 179 -26.27 21.13 5.77
CA PHE A 179 -25.84 19.75 6.01
C PHE A 179 -25.16 19.12 4.80
N ASP A 180 -25.54 19.45 3.56
CA ASP A 180 -24.80 18.99 2.38
C ASP A 180 -23.35 19.50 2.41
N ASN A 181 -23.15 20.78 2.70
CA ASN A 181 -21.80 21.33 2.86
C ASN A 181 -21.02 20.69 4.01
N TYR A 182 -21.67 20.46 5.15
CA TYR A 182 -21.07 19.74 6.28
C TYR A 182 -20.65 18.33 5.88
N PHE A 183 -21.53 17.58 5.22
CA PHE A 183 -21.26 16.19 4.88
C PHE A 183 -20.24 16.06 3.77
N LYS A 184 -20.15 17.00 2.83
CA LYS A 184 -19.03 17.07 1.87
C LYS A 184 -17.68 17.18 2.56
N ALA A 185 -17.55 18.10 3.52
CA ALA A 185 -16.34 18.21 4.34
C ALA A 185 -16.10 16.96 5.21
N TYR A 186 -17.16 16.37 5.77
CA TYR A 186 -17.07 15.17 6.60
C TYR A 186 -16.56 13.96 5.82
N VAL A 187 -17.14 13.64 4.66
CA VAL A 187 -16.74 12.46 3.87
C VAL A 187 -15.33 12.60 3.31
N ARG A 188 -14.92 13.82 2.95
CA ARG A 188 -13.54 14.18 2.58
C ARG A 188 -12.55 13.81 3.69
N GLU A 189 -12.73 14.41 4.86
CA GLU A 189 -11.86 14.20 6.02
C GLU A 189 -11.82 12.73 6.45
N LYS A 190 -12.96 12.04 6.45
CA LYS A 190 -13.03 10.62 6.79
C LYS A 190 -12.30 9.76 5.77
N THR A 191 -12.45 10.05 4.48
CA THR A 191 -11.77 9.25 3.45
C THR A 191 -10.25 9.44 3.53
N LEU A 192 -9.77 10.68 3.70
CA LEU A 192 -8.33 10.97 3.75
C LEU A 192 -7.63 10.56 5.04
N LYS A 193 -8.27 10.71 6.20
CA LYS A 193 -7.59 10.60 7.52
C LYS A 193 -7.93 9.33 8.29
N GLY A 194 -8.19 8.24 7.57
CA GLY A 194 -8.27 6.90 8.15
C GLY A 194 -9.67 6.47 8.61
N LEU A 195 -10.71 6.83 7.85
CA LEU A 195 -12.12 6.38 7.90
C LEU A 195 -12.89 6.67 9.19
N ALA A 196 -12.42 6.16 10.33
CA ALA A 196 -13.15 6.19 11.60
C ALA A 196 -12.15 6.23 12.76
N ILE A 197 -12.49 6.95 13.83
CA ILE A 197 -11.71 6.92 15.07
C ILE A 197 -11.93 5.61 15.83
N GLU A 198 -13.13 5.04 15.75
CA GLU A 198 -13.39 3.68 16.20
C GLU A 198 -12.83 2.65 15.19
N VAL A 199 -11.51 2.66 14.99
CA VAL A 199 -10.80 1.93 13.92
C VAL A 199 -11.18 0.46 13.90
N ALA A 200 -11.68 0.00 12.74
CA ALA A 200 -12.06 -1.40 12.51
C ALA A 200 -12.94 -2.01 13.62
N SER A 201 -13.81 -1.20 14.25
CA SER A 201 -14.55 -1.65 15.43
C SER A 201 -15.41 -2.88 15.14
N PRO A 202 -15.24 -3.98 15.91
CA PRO A 202 -16.01 -5.19 15.72
C PRO A 202 -17.47 -5.06 16.19
N THR A 203 -17.86 -3.94 16.79
CA THR A 203 -19.20 -3.75 17.36
C THR A 203 -19.95 -2.59 16.70
N TYR A 204 -19.27 -1.47 16.46
CA TYR A 204 -19.96 -0.21 16.14
C TYR A 204 -19.94 0.18 14.66
N ALA A 205 -19.00 -0.33 13.86
CA ALA A 205 -18.84 0.06 12.46
C ALA A 205 -20.14 -0.03 11.64
N LYS A 206 -20.96 -1.07 11.88
CA LYS A 206 -22.24 -1.28 11.19
C LYS A 206 -23.23 -0.10 11.33
N TYR A 207 -23.21 0.61 12.45
CA TYR A 207 -24.09 1.76 12.68
C TYR A 207 -23.65 2.96 11.85
N THR A 208 -22.34 3.23 11.81
CA THR A 208 -21.77 4.30 10.98
C THR A 208 -21.98 4.00 9.49
N LEU A 209 -21.73 2.76 9.05
CA LEU A 209 -21.92 2.35 7.65
C LEU A 209 -23.37 2.52 7.17
N ASN A 210 -24.36 2.21 8.00
CA ASN A 210 -25.77 2.44 7.66
C ASN A 210 -26.06 3.91 7.30
N THR A 211 -25.38 4.85 7.96
CA THR A 211 -25.56 6.28 7.74
C THR A 211 -24.86 6.76 6.48
N TRP A 212 -23.67 6.23 6.17
CA TRP A 212 -22.96 6.51 4.92
C TRP A 212 -23.70 5.94 3.70
N LEU A 213 -24.36 4.79 3.85
CA LEU A 213 -25.22 4.23 2.80
C LEU A 213 -26.42 5.13 2.51
N ASN A 214 -27.01 5.80 3.50
CA ASN A 214 -28.07 6.77 3.24
C ASN A 214 -27.55 7.98 2.45
N LEU A 215 -26.36 8.49 2.77
CA LEU A 215 -25.74 9.58 1.99
C LEU A 215 -25.48 9.15 0.54
N ALA A 216 -24.90 7.96 0.34
CA ALA A 216 -24.59 7.44 -0.99
C ALA A 216 -25.83 7.12 -1.84
N ASP A 217 -26.93 6.65 -1.21
CA ASP A 217 -28.15 6.30 -1.93
C ASP A 217 -29.06 7.52 -2.20
N PHE A 218 -29.09 8.51 -1.30
CA PHE A 218 -30.16 9.53 -1.26
C PHE A 218 -29.69 11.00 -1.27
N ALA A 219 -28.40 11.29 -1.37
CA ALA A 219 -27.98 12.68 -1.56
C ALA A 219 -28.32 13.19 -2.96
N ASP A 220 -29.05 14.32 -3.02
CA ASP A 220 -29.40 15.02 -4.26
C ASP A 220 -28.20 15.84 -4.81
N ASP A 221 -27.30 16.29 -3.94
CA ASP A 221 -26.02 16.92 -4.33
C ASP A 221 -25.08 15.83 -4.87
N SER A 222 -24.76 15.90 -6.16
CA SER A 222 -23.98 14.87 -6.87
C SER A 222 -22.56 14.72 -6.31
N GLU A 223 -21.94 15.81 -5.87
CA GLU A 223 -20.60 15.80 -5.30
C GLU A 223 -20.59 15.06 -3.95
N LEU A 224 -21.61 15.29 -3.10
CA LEU A 224 -21.79 14.54 -1.86
C LEU A 224 -22.09 13.06 -2.13
N GLN A 225 -22.96 12.77 -3.10
CA GLN A 225 -23.32 11.40 -3.45
C GLN A 225 -22.10 10.59 -3.91
N GLU A 226 -21.31 11.16 -4.84
CA GLU A 226 -20.05 10.56 -5.32
C GLU A 226 -19.05 10.37 -4.18
N ALA A 227 -18.84 11.38 -3.34
CA ALA A 227 -17.87 11.30 -2.26
C ALA A 227 -18.30 10.32 -1.15
N ALA A 228 -19.60 10.18 -0.87
CA ALA A 228 -20.12 9.17 0.04
C ALA A 228 -19.98 7.75 -0.54
N ALA A 229 -20.22 7.58 -1.85
CA ALA A 229 -19.99 6.32 -2.54
C ALA A 229 -18.50 5.92 -2.54
N ALA A 230 -17.60 6.88 -2.75
CA ALA A 230 -16.16 6.70 -2.66
C ALA A 230 -15.72 6.31 -1.23
N LEU A 231 -16.24 6.98 -0.21
CA LEU A 231 -15.97 6.66 1.20
C LEU A 231 -16.32 5.20 1.53
N LEU A 232 -17.46 4.70 1.05
CA LEU A 232 -17.84 3.30 1.20
C LEU A 232 -16.87 2.35 0.47
N ASP A 233 -16.47 2.70 -0.75
CA ASP A 233 -15.55 1.88 -1.54
C ASP A 233 -14.17 1.79 -0.88
N VAL A 234 -13.64 2.91 -0.38
CA VAL A 234 -12.38 2.96 0.38
C VAL A 234 -12.49 2.19 1.70
N TYR A 235 -13.63 2.26 2.40
CA TYR A 235 -13.87 1.45 3.59
C TYR A 235 -13.76 -0.05 3.29
N TRP A 236 -14.36 -0.48 2.18
CA TRP A 236 -14.32 -1.88 1.79
C TRP A 236 -12.98 -2.31 1.22
N ALA A 237 -12.22 -1.41 0.57
CA ALA A 237 -10.82 -1.65 0.22
C ALA A 237 -9.96 -1.85 1.48
N ASP A 238 -10.04 -0.95 2.47
CA ASP A 238 -9.35 -1.05 3.76
C ASP A 238 -9.67 -2.35 4.50
N TRP A 239 -10.93 -2.80 4.46
CA TRP A 239 -11.33 -4.11 4.97
C TRP A 239 -10.77 -5.27 4.13
N ALA A 240 -10.85 -5.17 2.80
CA ALA A 240 -10.39 -6.18 1.85
C ALA A 240 -8.91 -6.52 2.07
N LEU A 241 -8.08 -5.51 2.36
CA LEU A 241 -6.65 -5.69 2.60
C LEU A 241 -6.29 -6.53 3.82
N GLU A 242 -7.25 -6.84 4.69
CA GLU A 242 -6.93 -7.40 6.01
C GLU A 242 -7.75 -8.63 6.37
N HIS A 243 -8.67 -9.11 5.51
CA HIS A 243 -9.48 -10.28 5.86
C HIS A 243 -8.91 -11.61 5.36
N LEU A 244 -9.23 -12.67 6.10
CA LEU A 244 -9.11 -14.07 5.69
C LEU A 244 -10.44 -14.77 5.95
N ASP A 245 -11.01 -15.41 4.93
CA ASP A 245 -12.25 -16.18 5.06
C ASP A 245 -13.41 -15.37 5.68
N GLY A 246 -13.50 -14.10 5.30
CA GLY A 246 -14.46 -13.13 5.82
C GLY A 246 -14.20 -12.65 7.24
N VAL A 247 -13.11 -13.07 7.89
CA VAL A 247 -12.67 -12.59 9.21
C VAL A 247 -11.64 -11.49 9.02
N ARG A 248 -11.96 -10.26 9.44
CA ARG A 248 -10.97 -9.17 9.40
C ARG A 248 -9.82 -9.47 10.37
N GLY A 249 -8.58 -9.25 9.94
CA GLY A 249 -7.37 -9.20 10.74
C GLY A 249 -7.00 -7.77 11.11
N GLY A 250 -5.69 -7.48 11.17
CA GLY A 250 -5.15 -6.17 11.54
C GLY A 250 -5.53 -5.74 12.97
N SER A 251 -5.06 -4.58 13.42
CA SER A 251 -5.47 -4.07 14.75
C SER A 251 -6.90 -3.54 14.76
N ARG A 252 -7.56 -3.52 15.92
CA ARG A 252 -8.95 -3.01 16.04
C ARG A 252 -9.13 -2.24 17.33
N HIS A 253 -10.02 -1.26 17.33
CA HIS A 253 -10.37 -0.48 18.51
C HIS A 253 -11.77 -0.84 18.97
N ARG A 254 -12.09 -0.54 20.24
CA ARG A 254 -13.40 -0.86 20.83
C ARG A 254 -13.69 -2.37 20.78
N ALA A 255 -12.65 -3.20 20.85
CA ALA A 255 -12.74 -4.65 20.78
C ALA A 255 -12.88 -5.24 22.19
N TYR A 256 -14.13 -5.46 22.62
CA TYR A 256 -14.40 -5.98 23.95
C TYR A 256 -14.10 -7.48 24.06
N SER A 257 -13.85 -7.96 25.29
CA SER A 257 -13.68 -9.40 25.54
C SER A 257 -14.94 -10.18 25.17
N GLY A 258 -14.75 -11.42 24.70
CA GLY A 258 -15.82 -12.29 24.19
C GLY A 258 -16.04 -12.16 22.68
N SER A 259 -17.30 -12.26 22.24
CA SER A 259 -17.69 -12.35 20.83
C SER A 259 -17.09 -11.26 19.93
N SER A 260 -16.91 -10.03 20.41
CA SER A 260 -16.30 -8.94 19.66
C SER A 260 -14.80 -9.10 19.37
N SER A 261 -14.07 -9.88 20.18
CA SER A 261 -12.65 -10.19 19.92
C SER A 261 -12.47 -11.56 19.26
N ILE A 262 -13.41 -12.50 19.49
CA ILE A 262 -13.25 -13.91 19.14
C ILE A 262 -14.02 -14.31 17.88
N LEU A 263 -15.17 -13.69 17.61
CA LEU A 263 -16.08 -14.12 16.53
C LEU A 263 -16.34 -13.03 15.49
N GLN A 264 -16.43 -11.77 15.92
CA GLN A 264 -16.93 -10.67 15.09
C GLN A 264 -15.83 -9.72 14.62
N SER A 265 -16.04 -9.16 13.42
CA SER A 265 -15.57 -7.85 13.01
C SER A 265 -16.72 -7.02 12.44
N GLY A 266 -17.66 -6.58 13.27
CA GLY A 266 -18.55 -5.43 13.03
C GLY A 266 -19.30 -5.41 11.69
N ALA A 267 -18.65 -4.87 10.67
CA ALA A 267 -19.11 -4.83 9.29
C ALA A 267 -19.17 -6.21 8.59
N GLU A 268 -18.70 -7.30 9.20
CA GLU A 268 -18.78 -8.68 8.64
C GLU A 268 -20.16 -9.08 8.16
N SER A 269 -21.21 -8.59 8.81
CA SER A 269 -22.57 -8.84 8.33
C SER A 269 -22.88 -8.19 6.98
N HIS A 270 -22.26 -7.05 6.70
CA HIS A 270 -22.43 -6.32 5.45
C HIS A 270 -21.60 -6.93 4.33
N CYS A 271 -20.41 -7.48 4.63
CA CYS A 271 -19.54 -8.07 3.61
C CYS A 271 -20.20 -9.27 2.92
N TRP A 272 -21.06 -10.02 3.63
CA TRP A 272 -21.83 -11.09 3.00
C TRP A 272 -22.78 -10.57 1.92
N TYR A 273 -23.45 -9.43 2.12
CA TYR A 273 -24.36 -8.88 1.11
C TYR A 273 -23.60 -8.51 -0.18
N TYR A 274 -22.46 -7.83 -0.05
CA TYR A 274 -21.71 -7.31 -1.19
C TYR A 274 -20.84 -8.36 -1.87
N PHE A 275 -20.24 -9.28 -1.11
CA PHE A 275 -19.19 -10.17 -1.62
C PHE A 275 -19.55 -11.66 -1.52
N GLY A 276 -20.58 -12.03 -0.77
CA GLY A 276 -20.88 -13.43 -0.47
C GLY A 276 -19.89 -14.09 0.50
N GLU A 277 -19.03 -13.29 1.14
CA GLU A 277 -17.99 -13.72 2.07
C GLU A 277 -18.38 -13.41 3.52
N GLY A 278 -17.82 -14.16 4.48
CA GLY A 278 -18.10 -13.95 5.91
C GLY A 278 -19.40 -14.59 6.41
N GLN A 279 -19.86 -14.12 7.58
CA GLN A 279 -21.03 -14.71 8.24
C GLN A 279 -22.34 -14.30 7.55
N PRO A 280 -23.15 -15.25 7.05
CA PRO A 280 -24.38 -14.92 6.35
C PRO A 280 -25.46 -14.37 7.30
N LEU A 281 -26.30 -13.47 6.77
CA LEU A 281 -27.66 -13.18 7.26
C LEU A 281 -27.76 -12.63 8.70
N SER A 282 -27.05 -11.54 9.00
CA SER A 282 -27.34 -10.73 10.19
C SER A 282 -28.72 -10.11 10.09
N ARG A 283 -29.51 -10.22 11.16
CA ARG A 283 -30.85 -9.62 11.29
C ARG A 283 -30.88 -8.34 12.12
N HIS A 284 -29.70 -7.83 12.50
CA HIS A 284 -29.60 -6.66 13.35
C HIS A 284 -30.05 -5.40 12.59
N PRO A 285 -30.75 -4.43 13.22
CA PRO A 285 -31.16 -3.17 12.56
C PRO A 285 -29.99 -2.41 11.90
N GLY A 286 -28.83 -2.48 12.56
CA GLY A 286 -27.51 -2.08 12.03
C GLY A 286 -27.07 -2.71 10.69
N SER A 287 -27.88 -3.56 10.05
CA SER A 287 -27.62 -4.17 8.75
C SER A 287 -28.68 -3.82 7.69
N MET A 288 -29.76 -3.12 8.06
CA MET A 288 -30.89 -2.89 7.16
C MET A 288 -30.57 -1.99 5.96
N SER A 289 -29.71 -0.98 6.11
CA SER A 289 -29.30 -0.16 4.95
C SER A 289 -28.49 -1.00 3.97
N ALA A 290 -27.61 -1.89 4.44
CA ALA A 290 -26.86 -2.80 3.56
C ALA A 290 -27.75 -3.80 2.82
N MET A 291 -28.91 -4.16 3.38
CA MET A 291 -29.91 -5.01 2.71
C MET A 291 -30.73 -4.26 1.65
N THR A 292 -30.81 -2.94 1.71
CA THR A 292 -31.74 -2.14 0.88
C THR A 292 -31.02 -1.06 0.07
N THR A 293 -29.70 -1.15 -0.09
CA THR A 293 -28.86 -0.16 -0.78
C THR A 293 -28.70 -0.47 -2.27
N PHE A 294 -28.60 0.60 -3.05
CA PHE A 294 -28.30 0.54 -4.48
C PHE A 294 -26.80 0.70 -4.76
N TRP A 295 -26.04 1.26 -3.81
CA TRP A 295 -24.58 1.32 -3.90
C TRP A 295 -23.96 -0.06 -4.13
N ARG A 296 -22.89 -0.10 -4.94
CA ARG A 296 -22.11 -1.31 -5.22
C ARG A 296 -20.62 -1.02 -5.07
N PRO A 297 -19.83 -1.96 -4.51
CA PRO A 297 -18.38 -1.84 -4.48
C PRO A 297 -17.81 -1.82 -5.89
N SER A 298 -16.67 -1.15 -6.06
CA SER A 298 -15.93 -1.18 -7.33
C SER A 298 -15.43 -2.59 -7.64
N ARG A 299 -15.21 -2.85 -8.93
CA ARG A 299 -14.68 -4.12 -9.42
C ARG A 299 -13.32 -4.44 -8.79
N ALA A 300 -12.48 -3.42 -8.60
CA ALA A 300 -11.19 -3.55 -7.93
C ALA A 300 -11.37 -4.06 -6.48
N VAL A 301 -12.29 -3.48 -5.71
CA VAL A 301 -12.59 -3.94 -4.34
C VAL A 301 -13.11 -5.38 -4.33
N VAL A 302 -14.05 -5.73 -5.21
CA VAL A 302 -14.55 -7.11 -5.31
C VAL A 302 -13.40 -8.08 -5.60
N GLY A 303 -12.52 -7.72 -6.54
CA GLY A 303 -11.34 -8.51 -6.85
C GLY A 303 -10.40 -8.72 -5.65
N LEU A 304 -10.13 -7.66 -4.87
CA LEU A 304 -9.33 -7.76 -3.64
C LEU A 304 -9.95 -8.70 -2.61
N VAL A 305 -11.28 -8.72 -2.48
CA VAL A 305 -11.98 -9.58 -1.53
C VAL A 305 -11.89 -11.06 -1.93
N LEU A 306 -12.04 -11.35 -3.23
CA LEU A 306 -12.08 -12.71 -3.74
C LEU A 306 -10.69 -13.36 -3.85
N ASP A 307 -9.68 -12.59 -4.25
CA ASP A 307 -8.36 -13.14 -4.54
C ASP A 307 -7.37 -12.97 -3.38
N ARG A 308 -7.38 -13.93 -2.47
CA ARG A 308 -6.46 -13.93 -1.32
C ARG A 308 -5.06 -14.39 -1.69
N GLU A 309 -4.96 -15.38 -2.57
CA GLU A 309 -3.68 -16.00 -2.93
C GLU A 309 -2.90 -15.11 -3.92
N GLY A 310 -3.57 -14.54 -4.92
CA GLY A 310 -2.96 -13.68 -5.94
C GLY A 310 -2.55 -12.29 -5.43
N ARG A 311 -3.00 -11.89 -4.23
CA ARG A 311 -2.47 -10.70 -3.55
C ARG A 311 -1.07 -10.89 -2.94
N GLY A 312 -0.62 -12.13 -2.79
CA GLY A 312 0.70 -12.44 -2.20
C GLY A 312 0.87 -11.93 -0.76
N CYS A 313 2.12 -11.70 -0.37
CA CYS A 313 2.44 -11.12 0.93
C CYS A 313 2.75 -9.63 0.80
N TYR A 314 2.18 -8.80 1.67
CA TYR A 314 2.41 -7.36 1.67
C TYR A 314 2.24 -6.74 3.04
N GLU A 315 2.91 -5.61 3.23
CA GLU A 315 2.68 -4.72 4.36
C GLU A 315 1.61 -3.70 3.98
N TYR A 316 0.77 -3.38 4.96
CA TYR A 316 -0.20 -2.31 4.88
C TYR A 316 -0.03 -1.43 6.12
N THR A 317 0.34 -0.17 5.91
CA THR A 317 0.33 0.82 6.98
C THR A 317 -0.80 1.82 6.77
N SER A 318 -1.42 2.26 7.86
CA SER A 318 -2.36 3.37 7.82
C SER A 318 -2.24 4.34 8.97
N ARG A 319 -2.11 5.63 8.65
CA ARG A 319 -2.10 6.73 9.62
C ARG A 319 -3.53 6.97 10.10
N ARG A 320 -3.74 7.02 11.42
CA ARG A 320 -5.08 7.20 12.02
C ARG A 320 -5.09 8.39 12.96
N LEU A 321 -6.23 9.07 12.99
CA LEU A 321 -6.52 10.08 14.00
C LEU A 321 -6.75 9.43 15.37
N GLY A 322 -6.36 10.10 16.46
CA GLY A 322 -6.59 9.57 17.81
C GLY A 322 -6.35 10.55 18.96
N LEU A 323 -5.53 11.59 18.77
CA LEU A 323 -5.29 12.60 19.80
C LEU A 323 -6.52 13.50 20.00
N ARG A 324 -6.72 13.98 21.22
CA ARG A 324 -7.64 15.09 21.49
C ARG A 324 -7.04 16.36 20.94
N ASP A 325 -7.90 17.21 20.39
CA ASP A 325 -7.49 18.56 20.08
C ASP A 325 -7.22 19.34 21.39
N SER A 326 -6.02 19.89 21.50
CA SER A 326 -5.60 20.69 22.66
C SER A 326 -6.11 22.13 22.62
N SER A 327 -6.50 22.60 21.44
CA SER A 327 -7.00 23.95 21.18
C SER A 327 -8.18 23.93 20.21
N PRO A 328 -9.27 23.22 20.56
CA PRO A 328 -10.40 23.05 19.66
C PRO A 328 -11.11 24.36 19.37
N LEU A 329 -11.74 24.43 18.20
CA LEU A 329 -12.72 25.45 17.87
C LEU A 329 -13.84 25.49 18.94
N PRO A 330 -14.62 26.59 19.02
CA PRO A 330 -15.82 26.60 19.86
C PRO A 330 -16.75 25.44 19.50
N GLU A 331 -17.24 24.73 20.51
CA GLU A 331 -18.15 23.59 20.30
C GLU A 331 -19.37 23.99 19.45
N PRO A 332 -19.93 23.05 18.67
CA PRO A 332 -21.25 23.25 18.08
C PRO A 332 -22.31 23.55 19.16
N PRO A 333 -23.50 24.04 18.79
CA PRO A 333 -24.59 24.21 19.74
C PRO A 333 -24.83 22.92 20.56
N ALA A 334 -25.26 23.06 21.81
CA ALA A 334 -25.44 21.89 22.68
C ALA A 334 -26.64 21.04 22.21
N LEU A 335 -26.37 19.75 21.93
CA LEU A 335 -27.42 18.73 21.75
C LEU A 335 -27.66 18.04 23.10
N ALA A 336 -28.93 18.03 23.55
CA ALA A 336 -29.30 17.54 24.87
C ALA A 336 -28.83 16.09 25.11
N GLY A 337 -28.32 15.82 26.32
CA GLY A 337 -27.98 14.47 26.76
C GLY A 337 -26.52 14.04 26.56
N GLY A 338 -25.71 14.78 25.77
CA GLY A 338 -24.33 14.37 25.46
C GLY A 338 -23.29 15.49 25.52
N THR A 339 -22.02 15.11 25.33
CA THR A 339 -20.85 16.01 25.30
C THR A 339 -20.11 15.86 23.98
N TYR A 340 -19.47 16.93 23.52
CA TYR A 340 -18.61 16.87 22.33
C TYR A 340 -17.19 16.41 22.68
N ASN A 341 -16.58 15.69 21.75
CA ASN A 341 -15.16 15.37 21.77
C ASN A 341 -14.54 15.91 20.49
N ALA A 342 -13.48 16.70 20.60
CA ALA A 342 -12.71 17.17 19.46
C ALA A 342 -11.48 16.27 19.25
N VAL A 343 -11.34 15.72 18.05
CA VAL A 343 -10.13 15.00 17.62
C VAL A 343 -9.19 15.98 16.92
N ASP A 344 -7.88 15.86 17.16
CA ASP A 344 -6.88 16.69 16.49
C ASP A 344 -6.85 16.36 14.98
N PRO A 345 -7.18 17.31 14.09
CA PRO A 345 -7.24 17.08 12.65
C PRO A 345 -5.87 16.87 12.00
N ALA A 346 -4.78 17.28 12.66
CA ALA A 346 -3.42 16.98 12.20
C ALA A 346 -3.05 15.50 12.43
N GLY A 347 -3.74 14.82 13.34
CA GLY A 347 -3.48 13.41 13.65
C GLY A 347 -2.10 13.17 14.26
N GLY A 348 -1.44 12.11 13.79
CA GLY A 348 -0.13 11.70 14.30
C GLY A 348 -0.22 10.85 15.56
N SER A 349 0.94 10.37 16.01
CA SER A 349 1.11 9.47 17.18
C SER A 349 0.42 8.10 17.11
N LEU A 350 -0.41 7.80 16.12
CA LEU A 350 -1.08 6.50 15.93
C LEU A 350 -0.91 6.00 14.49
N LEU A 351 -0.12 4.93 14.34
CA LEU A 351 0.11 4.22 13.10
C LEU A 351 -0.39 2.79 13.22
N ARG A 352 -1.24 2.36 12.29
CA ARG A 352 -1.68 0.98 12.20
C ARG A 352 -0.80 0.25 11.19
N THR A 353 -0.25 -0.89 11.58
CA THR A 353 0.62 -1.70 10.74
C THR A 353 0.08 -3.12 10.69
N THR A 354 -0.11 -3.62 9.47
CA THR A 354 -0.64 -4.95 9.19
C THR A 354 0.28 -5.67 8.21
N TRP A 355 0.61 -6.93 8.51
CA TRP A 355 1.24 -7.85 7.57
C TRP A 355 0.19 -8.84 7.09
N SER A 356 -0.11 -8.76 5.80
CA SER A 356 -1.12 -9.60 5.15
C SER A 356 -0.45 -10.66 4.30
N THR A 357 -0.87 -11.90 4.50
CA THR A 357 -0.45 -13.06 3.70
C THR A 357 -1.67 -13.94 3.38
N PRO A 358 -1.58 -14.86 2.41
CA PRO A 358 -2.68 -15.81 2.16
C PRO A 358 -2.95 -16.80 3.31
N ASP A 359 -2.00 -16.92 4.25
CA ASP A 359 -2.02 -17.93 5.32
C ASP A 359 -2.37 -17.34 6.70
N PHE A 360 -2.05 -16.07 6.93
CA PHE A 360 -2.35 -15.32 8.16
C PHE A 360 -2.32 -13.80 7.92
N VAL A 361 -3.08 -13.05 8.74
CA VAL A 361 -3.03 -11.59 8.80
C VAL A 361 -2.76 -11.16 10.23
N MET A 362 -1.71 -10.36 10.42
CA MET A 362 -1.23 -9.92 11.72
C MET A 362 -1.14 -8.39 11.77
N GLY A 363 -1.63 -7.76 12.84
CA GLY A 363 -1.48 -6.30 12.95
C GLY A 363 -1.51 -5.73 14.36
N VAL A 364 -0.99 -4.50 14.46
CA VAL A 364 -0.85 -3.72 15.69
C VAL A 364 -1.20 -2.24 15.47
N SER A 365 -1.80 -1.61 16.49
CA SER A 365 -1.86 -0.15 16.61
C SER A 365 -0.59 0.33 17.32
N GLN A 366 0.38 0.83 16.57
CA GLN A 366 1.60 1.40 17.10
C GLN A 366 1.33 2.84 17.53
N VAL A 367 1.59 3.14 18.80
CA VAL A 367 1.25 4.43 19.41
C VAL A 367 2.47 5.06 20.08
N ALA A 368 2.56 6.39 19.99
CA ALA A 368 3.55 7.16 20.75
C ALA A 368 3.27 7.05 22.26
N ALA A 369 4.34 6.98 23.06
CA ALA A 369 4.24 6.95 24.52
C ALA A 369 3.75 8.32 25.04
N ARG A 370 2.44 8.41 25.27
CA ARG A 370 1.73 9.63 25.71
C ARG A 370 0.82 9.35 26.90
N PRO A 371 0.54 10.35 27.76
CA PRO A 371 -0.46 10.23 28.81
C PRO A 371 -1.84 9.86 28.27
N ALA A 372 -2.62 9.08 29.05
CA ALA A 372 -3.95 8.64 28.64
C ALA A 372 -4.96 9.78 28.38
N ASP A 373 -4.72 10.97 28.91
CA ASP A 373 -5.58 12.15 28.70
C ASP A 373 -5.33 12.88 27.37
N ASP A 374 -4.18 12.64 26.72
CA ASP A 374 -3.89 13.19 25.38
C ASP A 374 -4.76 12.53 24.30
N TRP A 375 -5.22 11.31 24.55
CA TRP A 375 -5.98 10.51 23.59
C TRP A 375 -7.48 10.79 23.69
N TRP A 376 -8.16 10.87 22.54
CA TRP A 376 -9.60 10.73 22.54
C TRP A 376 -9.94 9.31 22.99
N ALA A 377 -10.86 9.18 23.95
CA ALA A 377 -11.16 7.90 24.59
C ALA A 377 -11.52 6.80 23.59
N ALA A 378 -12.27 7.11 22.52
CA ALA A 378 -12.66 6.14 21.50
C ALA A 378 -11.45 5.51 20.79
N SER A 379 -10.39 6.29 20.53
CA SER A 379 -9.20 5.87 19.79
C SER A 379 -8.23 5.01 20.59
N SER A 380 -8.29 5.06 21.93
CA SER A 380 -7.34 4.35 22.82
C SER A 380 -8.01 3.23 23.61
N GLN A 381 -9.27 2.94 23.32
CA GLN A 381 -10.11 2.03 24.09
C GLN A 381 -10.05 0.60 23.56
N ASN A 382 -9.70 -0.34 24.45
CA ASN A 382 -9.71 -1.79 24.20
C ASN A 382 -9.18 -2.16 22.82
N HIS A 383 -7.88 -1.95 22.63
CA HIS A 383 -7.24 -2.36 21.39
C HIS A 383 -7.23 -3.89 21.27
N TRP A 384 -7.28 -4.36 20.03
CA TRP A 384 -7.06 -5.74 19.65
C TRP A 384 -5.82 -5.74 18.78
N ASN A 385 -4.77 -6.42 19.24
CA ASN A 385 -3.50 -6.58 18.54
C ASN A 385 -3.14 -8.08 18.53
N GLY A 386 -2.82 -8.62 17.35
CA GLY A 386 -2.63 -10.05 17.20
C GLY A 386 -2.70 -10.54 15.74
N VAL A 387 -3.01 -11.82 15.59
CA VAL A 387 -3.03 -12.54 14.31
C VAL A 387 -4.32 -13.35 14.15
N VAL A 388 -4.87 -13.35 12.94
CA VAL A 388 -5.89 -14.31 12.48
C VAL A 388 -5.28 -15.25 11.45
N PHE A 389 -5.74 -16.50 11.41
CA PHE A 389 -5.18 -17.55 10.55
C PHE A 389 -6.17 -18.00 9.47
N GLY A 390 -5.66 -18.20 8.26
CA GLY A 390 -6.44 -18.69 7.13
C GLY A 390 -6.75 -20.19 7.24
N GLY A 391 -7.88 -20.60 6.65
CA GLY A 391 -8.35 -21.98 6.68
C GLY A 391 -9.11 -22.35 7.96
N HIS A 392 -9.44 -21.39 8.83
CA HIS A 392 -10.31 -21.60 9.99
C HIS A 392 -11.02 -20.32 10.41
N SER A 393 -12.34 -20.38 10.62
CA SER A 393 -13.16 -19.19 10.89
C SER A 393 -12.93 -18.55 12.27
N THR A 394 -12.32 -19.26 13.22
CA THR A 394 -12.04 -18.72 14.58
C THR A 394 -10.56 -18.65 14.92
N ALA A 395 -9.65 -19.29 14.18
CA ALA A 395 -8.27 -19.46 14.64
C ALA A 395 -7.56 -18.10 14.72
N ARG A 396 -7.11 -17.73 15.93
CA ARG A 396 -6.42 -16.47 16.19
C ARG A 396 -5.64 -16.51 17.51
N ILE A 397 -4.63 -15.64 17.60
CA ILE A 397 -3.89 -15.34 18.84
C ILE A 397 -3.85 -13.83 18.98
N PHE A 398 -4.21 -13.30 20.14
CA PHE A 398 -4.20 -11.84 20.37
C PHE A 398 -3.96 -11.52 21.83
N THR A 399 -3.55 -10.28 22.11
CA THR A 399 -3.39 -9.81 23.49
C THR A 399 -4.59 -9.00 23.94
N GLN A 400 -4.85 -9.00 25.24
CA GLN A 400 -5.86 -8.16 25.87
C GLN A 400 -5.36 -7.63 27.21
N ARG A 401 -5.98 -6.55 27.67
CA ARG A 401 -5.77 -5.99 29.01
C ARG A 401 -7.06 -6.20 29.82
N PRO A 402 -7.05 -7.04 30.88
CA PRO A 402 -8.20 -7.21 31.75
C PRO A 402 -8.48 -5.90 32.49
N TYR A 403 -9.73 -5.73 32.89
CA TYR A 403 -10.24 -4.57 33.62
C TYR A 403 -10.99 -5.00 34.88
N PRO A 404 -11.16 -4.12 35.89
CA PRO A 404 -11.90 -4.40 37.11
C PRO A 404 -13.35 -4.79 36.79
N GLY A 405 -13.95 -5.69 37.57
CA GLY A 405 -15.30 -6.20 37.30
C GLY A 405 -16.44 -5.17 37.31
N ASN A 406 -16.20 -3.94 37.82
CA ASN A 406 -17.17 -2.83 37.75
C ASN A 406 -16.96 -1.91 36.53
N LEU A 407 -15.91 -2.14 35.75
CA LEU A 407 -15.57 -1.39 34.54
C LEU A 407 -15.65 -2.32 33.33
N THR A 408 -15.76 -1.72 32.15
CA THR A 408 -15.98 -2.46 30.91
C THR A 408 -14.99 -2.06 29.81
N SER A 409 -13.97 -1.25 30.14
CA SER A 409 -13.04 -0.66 29.19
C SER A 409 -11.73 -0.23 29.83
N VAL A 410 -10.63 -0.50 29.12
CA VAL A 410 -9.30 0.07 29.34
C VAL A 410 -9.03 1.16 28.31
N TYR A 411 -8.14 2.10 28.66
CA TYR A 411 -7.72 3.18 27.77
C TYR A 411 -6.21 3.33 27.82
N ASN A 412 -5.59 3.55 26.65
CA ASN A 412 -4.16 3.78 26.48
C ASN A 412 -3.30 2.70 27.17
N ALA A 413 -3.64 1.43 26.96
CA ALA A 413 -3.13 0.32 27.75
C ALA A 413 -2.18 -0.62 26.99
N GLU A 414 -1.95 -0.37 25.70
CA GLU A 414 -1.18 -1.24 24.82
C GLU A 414 -0.12 -0.45 24.08
N TRP A 415 1.07 -1.02 24.03
CA TRP A 415 2.22 -0.48 23.34
C TRP A 415 2.92 -1.59 22.57
N GLY A 416 3.52 -1.27 21.44
CA GLY A 416 4.21 -2.27 20.65
C GLY A 416 4.85 -1.77 19.38
N VAL A 417 5.55 -2.70 18.75
CA VAL A 417 6.20 -2.54 17.45
C VAL A 417 6.02 -3.82 16.64
N GLN A 418 5.82 -3.69 15.34
CA GLN A 418 5.72 -4.81 14.41
C GLN A 418 6.54 -4.52 13.15
N HIS A 419 7.14 -5.58 12.60
CA HIS A 419 7.58 -5.61 11.22
C HIS A 419 7.26 -6.99 10.64
N LYS A 420 6.55 -7.01 9.50
CA LYS A 420 6.07 -8.24 8.87
C LYS A 420 5.37 -9.16 9.89
N GLY A 421 5.75 -10.44 9.95
CA GLY A 421 5.16 -11.44 10.83
C GLY A 421 5.74 -11.51 12.23
N ALA A 422 6.51 -10.52 12.69
CA ALA A 422 7.02 -10.43 14.06
C ALA A 422 6.51 -9.14 14.74
N MET A 423 6.06 -9.27 16.00
CA MET A 423 5.66 -8.14 16.83
C MET A 423 6.13 -8.28 18.27
N ILE A 424 6.33 -7.13 18.93
CA ILE A 424 6.50 -7.02 20.38
C ILE A 424 5.35 -6.18 20.93
N LEU A 425 4.71 -6.65 22.00
CA LEU A 425 3.62 -5.97 22.69
C LEU A 425 3.91 -5.86 24.19
N GLN A 426 3.44 -4.80 24.82
CA GLN A 426 3.51 -4.60 26.26
C GLN A 426 2.31 -3.78 26.74
N ARG A 427 2.06 -3.81 28.04
CA ARG A 427 1.16 -2.87 28.71
C ARG A 427 1.89 -1.55 28.98
N PHE A 428 1.27 -0.44 28.60
CA PHE A 428 1.72 0.89 29.02
C PHE A 428 1.61 1.08 30.53
N THR A 429 2.48 1.88 31.11
CA THR A 429 2.43 2.33 32.51
C THR A 429 1.40 3.45 32.70
N GLN A 430 1.26 4.36 31.73
CA GLN A 430 0.30 5.46 31.77
C GLN A 430 -1.03 5.12 31.11
N HIS A 431 -1.84 4.31 31.79
CA HIS A 431 -3.12 3.83 31.28
C HIS A 431 -4.27 4.12 32.24
N LYS A 432 -5.51 3.84 31.80
CA LYS A 432 -6.69 3.79 32.68
C LYS A 432 -7.29 2.39 32.71
N ASN A 433 -7.64 1.94 33.92
CA ASN A 433 -8.41 0.73 34.21
C ASN A 433 -7.78 -0.63 33.87
N ALA A 434 -6.64 -0.74 33.20
CA ALA A 434 -5.99 -2.05 33.01
C ALA A 434 -5.53 -2.63 34.36
N THR A 435 -5.73 -3.94 34.57
CA THR A 435 -5.35 -4.66 35.81
C THR A 435 -4.43 -5.86 35.55
N GLY A 436 -3.96 -6.01 34.31
CA GLY A 436 -3.07 -7.10 33.94
C GLY A 436 -2.71 -7.06 32.46
N GLN A 437 -2.12 -8.16 31.99
CA GLN A 437 -1.87 -8.44 30.59
C GLN A 437 -2.03 -9.94 30.34
N MET A 438 -2.62 -10.32 29.21
CA MET A 438 -2.92 -11.72 28.89
C MET A 438 -2.92 -11.95 27.38
N VAL A 439 -2.58 -13.18 26.97
CA VAL A 439 -2.59 -13.62 25.56
C VAL A 439 -3.66 -14.70 25.38
N TRP A 440 -4.56 -14.51 24.43
CA TRP A 440 -5.60 -15.47 24.10
C TRP A 440 -5.14 -16.44 23.01
N PHE A 441 -5.49 -17.71 23.16
CA PHE A 441 -5.28 -18.76 22.17
C PHE A 441 -6.61 -19.45 21.88
N ASP A 442 -6.93 -19.62 20.59
CA ASP A 442 -8.08 -20.42 20.15
C ASP A 442 -7.84 -21.91 20.45
N LEU A 443 -8.87 -22.63 20.92
CA LEU A 443 -8.79 -24.08 21.20
C LEU A 443 -8.58 -24.94 19.95
N SER A 444 -8.83 -24.42 18.75
CA SER A 444 -8.50 -25.09 17.49
C SER A 444 -7.01 -25.14 17.19
N LEU A 445 -6.20 -24.33 17.88
CA LEU A 445 -4.75 -24.32 17.72
C LEU A 445 -4.10 -25.40 18.59
N SER A 446 -3.11 -26.10 18.05
CA SER A 446 -2.23 -26.91 18.92
C SER A 446 -1.42 -25.99 19.83
N ARG A 447 -0.93 -26.52 20.96
CA ARG A 447 -0.07 -25.78 21.87
C ARG A 447 1.04 -26.66 22.42
N GLU A 448 2.27 -26.18 22.31
CA GLU A 448 3.46 -26.83 22.86
C GLU A 448 4.37 -25.79 23.54
N GLU A 449 4.80 -26.07 24.77
CA GLU A 449 5.70 -25.16 25.50
C GLU A 449 7.13 -25.68 25.45
N VAL A 450 8.03 -24.93 24.82
CA VAL A 450 9.43 -25.32 24.62
C VAL A 450 10.35 -24.14 24.88
N GLY A 451 11.33 -24.30 25.77
CA GLY A 451 12.36 -23.27 26.02
C GLY A 451 11.80 -21.94 26.54
N GLY A 452 10.58 -21.92 27.10
CA GLY A 452 9.84 -20.72 27.54
C GLY A 452 9.03 -20.02 26.44
N TRP A 453 8.97 -20.61 25.24
CA TRP A 453 8.05 -20.21 24.17
C TRP A 453 6.80 -21.08 24.19
N ILE A 454 5.68 -20.50 23.75
CA ILE A 454 4.42 -21.19 23.47
C ILE A 454 4.29 -21.28 21.95
N PHE A 455 4.49 -22.46 21.40
CA PHE A 455 4.31 -22.76 19.98
C PHE A 455 2.89 -23.21 19.71
N SER A 456 2.32 -22.73 18.61
CA SER A 456 0.99 -23.09 18.15
C SER A 456 0.94 -23.36 16.66
N GLU A 457 0.16 -24.35 16.27
CA GLU A 457 -0.10 -24.68 14.86
C GLU A 457 -1.52 -24.31 14.48
N ALA A 458 -1.64 -23.45 13.47
CA ALA A 458 -2.87 -23.19 12.73
C ALA A 458 -2.90 -24.04 11.45
N PRO A 459 -4.01 -24.11 10.69
CA PRO A 459 -4.06 -24.90 9.46
C PRO A 459 -2.96 -24.55 8.45
N ARG A 460 -2.68 -23.25 8.26
CA ARG A 460 -1.78 -22.72 7.23
C ARG A 460 -0.51 -22.04 7.75
N ALA A 461 -0.40 -21.84 9.06
CA ALA A 461 0.73 -21.13 9.67
C ALA A 461 1.15 -21.77 11.01
N TYR A 462 2.36 -21.44 11.44
CA TYR A 462 2.86 -21.66 12.80
C TYR A 462 2.99 -20.32 13.52
N ALA A 463 2.79 -20.32 14.83
CA ALA A 463 2.96 -19.15 15.67
C ALA A 463 3.79 -19.49 16.90
N ALA A 464 4.59 -18.54 17.37
CA ALA A 464 5.37 -18.65 18.58
C ALA A 464 5.14 -17.40 19.43
N VAL A 465 4.78 -17.59 20.71
CA VAL A 465 4.61 -16.52 21.68
C VAL A 465 5.66 -16.67 22.78
N ARG A 466 6.36 -15.59 23.09
CA ARG A 466 7.25 -15.48 24.25
C ARG A 466 6.74 -14.44 25.22
N ILE A 467 6.54 -14.84 26.46
CA ILE A 467 6.45 -13.92 27.59
C ILE A 467 7.87 -13.80 28.15
N VAL A 468 8.46 -12.61 28.05
CA VAL A 468 9.92 -12.43 28.20
C VAL A 468 10.38 -12.63 29.65
N ASP A 469 9.56 -12.23 30.62
CA ASP A 469 9.86 -12.29 32.06
C ASP A 469 8.63 -12.72 32.88
N GLY A 470 8.84 -13.20 34.12
CA GLY A 470 7.78 -13.55 35.08
C GLY A 470 6.96 -14.82 34.78
N GLY A 471 6.87 -15.27 33.53
CA GLY A 471 6.08 -16.44 33.11
C GLY A 471 4.57 -16.20 33.09
N TRP A 472 3.77 -17.28 32.96
CA TRP A 472 2.32 -17.20 32.83
C TRP A 472 1.57 -18.29 33.61
N THR A 473 0.26 -18.09 33.74
CA THR A 473 -0.71 -19.05 34.25
C THR A 473 -1.85 -19.23 33.24
N TRP A 474 -2.17 -20.48 32.88
CA TRP A 474 -3.29 -20.78 32.01
C TRP A 474 -4.63 -20.62 32.73
N GLN A 475 -5.56 -19.93 32.09
CA GLN A 475 -6.95 -19.80 32.54
C GLN A 475 -7.90 -20.04 31.37
N PRO A 476 -8.92 -20.92 31.52
CA PRO A 476 -9.94 -21.06 30.49
C PRO A 476 -10.67 -19.74 30.23
N ASP A 477 -11.00 -19.46 28.98
CA ASP A 477 -11.92 -18.36 28.71
C ASP A 477 -13.30 -18.69 29.29
N SER A 478 -13.94 -17.70 29.90
CA SER A 478 -15.20 -17.91 30.62
C SER A 478 -16.11 -16.71 30.49
N THR A 479 -17.42 -16.92 30.63
CA THR A 479 -18.42 -15.85 30.53
C THR A 479 -18.18 -14.69 31.51
N ASN A 480 -17.47 -14.93 32.62
CA ASN A 480 -17.13 -13.91 33.61
C ASN A 480 -15.98 -13.00 33.16
N LEU A 481 -15.16 -13.44 32.20
CA LEU A 481 -14.11 -12.64 31.58
C LEU A 481 -14.59 -11.93 30.32
N GLN A 482 -15.79 -12.28 29.82
CA GLN A 482 -16.35 -11.78 28.57
C GLN A 482 -17.37 -10.66 28.82
N ARG A 483 -17.15 -9.48 28.22
CA ARG A 483 -18.17 -8.43 28.15
C ARG A 483 -19.25 -8.77 27.14
N THR A 484 -18.87 -9.33 25.99
CA THR A 484 -19.81 -9.78 24.96
C THR A 484 -19.88 -11.29 24.99
N VAL A 485 -20.82 -11.82 25.78
CA VAL A 485 -20.88 -13.25 26.13
C VAL A 485 -21.03 -14.12 24.87
N THR A 486 -20.18 -15.15 24.79
CA THR A 486 -20.29 -16.25 23.82
C THR A 486 -20.95 -17.46 24.47
N SER A 487 -21.67 -18.27 23.69
CA SER A 487 -22.40 -19.44 24.20
C SER A 487 -21.50 -20.65 24.52
N THR A 488 -20.21 -20.60 24.18
CA THR A 488 -19.27 -21.74 24.28
C THR A 488 -17.86 -21.23 24.61
N ASN A 489 -17.16 -21.91 25.53
CA ASN A 489 -15.72 -21.67 25.70
C ASN A 489 -14.97 -22.20 24.47
N ILE A 490 -14.26 -21.31 23.78
CA ILE A 490 -13.55 -21.58 22.53
C ILE A 490 -12.06 -21.19 22.61
N GLY A 491 -11.55 -20.83 23.80
CA GLY A 491 -10.15 -20.44 23.97
C GLY A 491 -9.60 -20.54 25.39
N GLU A 492 -8.32 -20.24 25.52
CA GLU A 492 -7.61 -20.15 26.79
C GLU A 492 -6.72 -18.91 26.84
N TRP A 493 -6.54 -18.38 28.04
CA TRP A 493 -5.69 -17.24 28.34
C TRP A 493 -4.38 -17.68 28.98
N ALA A 494 -3.25 -17.28 28.41
CA ALA A 494 -1.99 -17.16 29.11
C ALA A 494 -1.99 -15.84 29.88
N VAL A 495 -2.33 -15.88 31.16
CA VAL A 495 -2.31 -14.70 32.04
C VAL A 495 -0.89 -14.48 32.53
N LEU A 496 -0.31 -13.32 32.24
CA LEU A 496 1.06 -13.04 32.64
C LEU A 496 1.15 -12.87 34.16
N ASN A 497 2.20 -13.44 34.75
CA ASN A 497 2.48 -13.27 36.17
C ASN A 497 3.09 -11.89 36.46
N ASP A 498 3.87 -11.36 35.52
CA ASP A 498 4.31 -9.96 35.48
C ASP A 498 3.49 -9.21 34.42
N GLU A 499 2.61 -8.33 34.88
CA GLU A 499 1.67 -7.59 34.04
C GLU A 499 2.33 -6.56 33.09
N TYR A 500 3.61 -6.26 33.26
CA TYR A 500 4.39 -5.37 32.37
C TYR A 500 5.40 -6.11 31.50
N SER A 501 5.45 -7.45 31.57
CA SER A 501 6.42 -8.20 30.77
C SER A 501 6.16 -8.02 29.27
N PRO A 502 7.19 -7.74 28.44
CA PRO A 502 7.02 -7.76 26.99
C PRO A 502 6.59 -9.14 26.48
N ILE A 503 5.77 -9.13 25.43
CA ILE A 503 5.30 -10.29 24.70
C ILE A 503 5.89 -10.22 23.30
N ILE A 504 6.61 -11.25 22.87
CA ILE A 504 6.98 -11.44 21.46
C ILE A 504 5.95 -12.38 20.84
N LEU A 505 5.44 -12.05 19.67
CA LEU A 505 4.64 -12.95 18.83
C LEU A 505 5.24 -12.96 17.43
N GLU A 506 5.67 -14.13 16.97
CA GLU A 506 6.17 -14.35 15.60
C GLU A 506 5.37 -15.46 14.91
N VAL A 507 5.03 -15.24 13.66
CA VAL A 507 4.18 -16.12 12.86
C VAL A 507 4.89 -16.45 11.56
N GLY A 508 4.99 -17.74 11.23
CA GLY A 508 5.60 -18.26 10.01
C GLY A 508 4.60 -19.03 9.15
N ARG A 509 4.68 -18.87 7.83
CA ARG A 509 3.83 -19.62 6.89
C ARG A 509 4.28 -21.08 6.83
N LYS A 510 3.37 -22.06 6.82
CA LYS A 510 3.75 -23.48 6.62
C LYS A 510 4.40 -23.74 5.27
N GLN A 511 4.08 -22.91 4.28
CA GLN A 511 4.72 -22.98 2.97
C GLN A 511 6.22 -22.64 3.02
N VAL A 512 6.65 -21.90 4.05
CA VAL A 512 8.06 -21.57 4.31
C VAL A 512 8.70 -22.61 5.23
N TYR A 513 8.02 -22.94 6.33
CA TYR A 513 8.51 -23.92 7.30
C TYR A 513 7.87 -25.28 7.03
N GLY A 514 8.60 -26.20 6.41
CA GLY A 514 8.07 -27.54 6.07
C GLY A 514 7.64 -28.41 7.27
N SER A 515 7.88 -27.96 8.51
CA SER A 515 7.39 -28.60 9.73
C SER A 515 7.44 -27.66 10.95
N MET A 516 6.66 -27.98 11.99
CA MET A 516 6.73 -27.29 13.29
C MET A 516 8.15 -27.33 13.88
N ALA A 517 8.86 -28.46 13.73
CA ALA A 517 10.22 -28.60 14.25
C ALA A 517 11.21 -27.62 13.59
N ALA A 518 11.06 -27.36 12.28
CA ALA A 518 11.89 -26.38 11.58
C ALA A 518 11.61 -24.96 12.09
N PHE A 519 10.33 -24.61 12.25
CA PHE A 519 9.93 -23.32 12.83
C PHE A 519 10.44 -23.15 14.27
N GLN A 520 10.26 -24.16 15.12
CA GLN A 520 10.79 -24.17 16.49
C GLN A 520 12.30 -23.97 16.52
N SER A 521 13.04 -24.68 15.65
CA SER A 521 14.50 -24.58 15.60
C SER A 521 14.98 -23.17 15.27
N GLU A 522 14.30 -22.47 14.36
CA GLU A 522 14.63 -21.08 14.01
C GLU A 522 14.27 -20.10 15.14
N ILE A 523 13.05 -20.18 15.67
CA ILE A 523 12.59 -19.31 16.76
C ILE A 523 13.47 -19.46 18.01
N LEU A 524 13.90 -20.68 18.34
CA LEU A 524 14.79 -20.93 19.48
C LEU A 524 16.22 -20.42 19.24
N ALA A 525 16.62 -20.20 17.99
CA ALA A 525 17.92 -19.63 17.62
C ALA A 525 17.91 -18.10 17.51
N ASN A 526 16.75 -17.47 17.37
CA ASN A 526 16.60 -16.02 17.31
C ASN A 526 17.18 -15.33 18.56
N SER A 527 17.85 -14.20 18.35
CA SER A 527 18.49 -13.45 19.44
C SER A 527 17.45 -12.65 20.22
N ILE A 528 17.39 -12.88 21.54
CA ILE A 528 16.61 -12.08 22.49
C ILE A 528 17.58 -11.38 23.44
N ARG A 529 17.62 -10.05 23.43
CA ARG A 529 18.42 -9.25 24.38
C ARG A 529 17.46 -8.44 25.25
N TRP A 530 17.35 -8.83 26.52
CA TRP A 530 16.49 -8.21 27.52
C TRP A 530 17.33 -7.75 28.71
N ASN A 531 17.22 -6.48 29.09
CA ASN A 531 17.95 -5.91 30.24
C ASN A 531 17.04 -5.38 31.36
N GLY A 532 15.71 -5.52 31.22
CA GLY A 532 14.71 -4.98 32.16
C GLY A 532 14.03 -3.69 31.69
N THR A 533 14.63 -2.94 30.78
CA THR A 533 14.07 -1.67 30.25
C THR A 533 14.06 -1.60 28.73
N GLN A 534 14.83 -2.45 28.05
CA GLN A 534 14.88 -2.54 26.59
C GLN A 534 14.91 -4.00 26.18
N LEU A 535 14.06 -4.33 25.20
CA LEU A 535 14.02 -5.61 24.52
C LEU A 535 14.41 -5.43 23.05
N ASP A 536 15.49 -6.09 22.64
CA ASP A 536 15.82 -6.29 21.23
C ASP A 536 15.55 -7.75 20.84
N TYR A 537 14.71 -7.94 19.82
CA TYR A 537 14.39 -9.24 19.25
C TYR A 537 14.75 -9.29 17.77
N THR A 538 15.67 -10.17 17.40
CA THR A 538 16.08 -10.37 16.01
C THR A 538 15.39 -11.60 15.43
N SER A 539 14.47 -11.40 14.49
CA SER A 539 13.85 -12.48 13.71
C SER A 539 14.71 -12.79 12.50
N SER A 540 15.29 -13.99 12.45
CA SER A 540 16.02 -14.46 11.28
C SER A 540 15.10 -14.79 10.09
N GLY A 541 13.86 -15.23 10.34
CA GLY A 541 12.87 -15.51 9.31
C GLY A 541 12.41 -14.26 8.53
N TYR A 542 12.42 -13.09 9.18
CA TYR A 542 12.05 -11.82 8.57
C TYR A 542 13.21 -10.85 8.32
N ASP A 543 14.43 -11.25 8.69
CA ASP A 543 15.66 -10.47 8.59
C ASP A 543 15.51 -9.06 9.18
N THR A 544 15.05 -8.99 10.42
CA THR A 544 14.77 -7.72 11.10
C THR A 544 15.05 -7.81 12.59
N THR A 545 15.38 -6.66 13.20
CA THR A 545 15.43 -6.48 14.64
C THR A 545 14.39 -5.49 15.11
N LEU A 546 13.51 -5.95 15.98
CA LEU A 546 12.53 -5.12 16.67
C LEU A 546 13.09 -4.69 18.03
N THR A 547 13.03 -3.39 18.31
CA THR A 547 13.40 -2.84 19.62
C THR A 547 12.19 -2.19 20.28
N LEU A 548 11.86 -2.65 21.50
CA LEU A 548 10.88 -2.01 22.38
C LEU A 548 11.57 -1.52 23.66
N PHE A 549 11.42 -0.23 23.98
CA PHE A 549 11.91 0.37 25.22
C PHE A 549 10.88 0.20 26.33
N ALA A 550 10.84 -0.95 26.99
CA ALA A 550 9.81 -1.29 27.97
C ALA A 550 9.56 -0.28 29.12
N ASP A 551 10.47 0.66 29.33
CA ASP A 551 10.35 1.78 30.28
C ASP A 551 9.79 3.08 29.68
N GLU A 552 9.33 3.09 28.42
CA GLU A 552 8.76 4.26 27.75
C GLU A 552 9.75 5.38 27.48
N SER A 553 11.06 5.09 27.54
CA SER A 553 12.12 6.11 27.40
C SER A 553 12.36 6.59 25.96
N ALA A 554 11.95 5.81 24.94
CA ALA A 554 12.12 6.15 23.54
C ALA A 554 11.09 5.47 22.62
N THR A 555 10.91 6.04 21.43
CA THR A 555 10.09 5.45 20.36
C THR A 555 10.62 4.07 19.99
N PRO A 556 9.74 3.05 19.81
CA PRO A 556 10.15 1.73 19.33
C PRO A 556 10.84 1.82 17.96
N ARG A 557 11.63 0.80 17.63
CA ARG A 557 12.44 0.80 16.40
C ARG A 557 12.29 -0.50 15.62
N VAL A 558 12.43 -0.35 14.31
CA VAL A 558 12.66 -1.45 13.36
C VAL A 558 14.03 -1.21 12.75
N ASP A 559 14.93 -2.18 12.89
CA ASP A 559 16.30 -2.12 12.34
C ASP A 559 17.08 -0.85 12.75
N GLY A 560 16.86 -0.42 13.99
CA GLY A 560 17.48 0.78 14.57
C GLY A 560 16.81 2.10 14.18
N VAL A 561 15.86 2.09 13.25
CA VAL A 561 15.10 3.26 12.80
C VAL A 561 13.87 3.45 13.69
N PRO A 562 13.68 4.61 14.34
CA PRO A 562 12.47 4.92 15.09
C PRO A 562 11.22 4.92 14.21
N LEU A 563 10.11 4.43 14.74
CA LEU A 563 8.81 4.48 14.06
C LEU A 563 8.42 5.93 13.71
N ASN A 564 7.98 6.14 12.47
CA ASN A 564 7.35 7.37 12.03
C ASN A 564 5.83 7.28 12.20
N PHE A 565 5.25 8.08 13.09
CA PHE A 565 3.79 8.12 13.30
C PHE A 565 3.05 9.10 12.39
N GLU A 566 3.77 9.86 11.58
CA GLU A 566 3.23 10.88 10.66
C GLU A 566 3.76 10.65 9.24
N PRO A 567 3.56 9.45 8.65
CA PRO A 567 3.84 9.26 7.24
C PRO A 567 2.95 10.19 6.39
N ILE A 568 3.46 10.54 5.21
CA ILE A 568 2.73 11.33 4.20
C ILE A 568 1.46 10.58 3.77
N LYS A 569 1.59 9.27 3.54
CA LYS A 569 0.47 8.39 3.18
C LYS A 569 -0.42 8.08 4.37
N CYS A 570 -1.72 8.25 4.21
CA CYS A 570 -2.71 7.66 5.11
C CYS A 570 -2.92 6.19 4.81
N TYR A 571 -2.90 5.79 3.54
CA TYR A 571 -2.99 4.40 3.12
C TYR A 571 -1.75 4.05 2.31
N ASP A 572 -0.97 3.09 2.80
CA ASP A 572 0.22 2.64 2.11
C ASP A 572 0.22 1.11 2.02
N ALA A 573 -0.37 0.63 0.92
CA ALA A 573 -0.32 -0.74 0.47
C ALA A 573 -0.16 -0.78 -1.06
N PRO A 574 0.25 -1.93 -1.65
CA PRO A 574 0.28 -2.09 -3.11
C PRO A 574 -1.09 -1.90 -3.78
N TYR A 575 -2.17 -2.08 -3.03
CA TYR A 575 -3.55 -2.17 -3.54
C TYR A 575 -4.46 -1.00 -3.13
N LEU A 576 -4.08 -0.22 -2.11
CA LEU A 576 -4.79 0.97 -1.65
C LEU A 576 -3.76 2.04 -1.29
N GLN A 577 -3.83 3.18 -1.95
CA GLN A 577 -2.89 4.28 -1.77
C GLN A 577 -3.65 5.60 -1.61
N GLY A 578 -3.19 6.45 -0.71
CA GLY A 578 -3.75 7.79 -0.52
C GLY A 578 -2.97 8.60 0.50
N ASP A 579 -2.76 9.87 0.19
CA ASP A 579 -2.07 10.80 1.08
C ASP A 579 -3.00 11.30 2.18
N PHE A 580 -2.42 11.67 3.33
CA PHE A 580 -3.19 12.06 4.51
C PHE A 580 -3.81 13.46 4.40
N GLU A 581 -3.19 14.38 3.67
CA GLU A 581 -3.62 15.78 3.58
C GLU A 581 -4.46 16.10 2.33
N GLY A 582 -4.52 15.23 1.32
CA GLY A 582 -5.32 15.48 0.12
C GLY A 582 -5.01 14.59 -1.08
N GLY A 583 -5.61 14.93 -2.22
CA GLY A 583 -5.44 14.20 -3.49
C GLY A 583 -6.31 12.94 -3.61
N PRO A 584 -6.15 12.19 -4.72
CA PRO A 584 -6.98 11.02 -4.97
C PRO A 584 -6.54 9.82 -4.14
N LEU A 585 -7.50 8.96 -3.82
CA LEU A 585 -7.22 7.60 -3.38
C LEU A 585 -7.27 6.65 -4.57
N VAL A 586 -6.33 5.71 -4.60
CA VAL A 586 -6.21 4.74 -5.68
C VAL A 586 -6.39 3.33 -5.12
N ILE A 587 -7.33 2.59 -5.69
CA ILE A 587 -7.57 1.16 -5.43
C ILE A 587 -7.19 0.38 -6.68
N ASN A 588 -6.32 -0.61 -6.54
CA ASN A 588 -5.84 -1.43 -7.66
C ASN A 588 -6.00 -2.92 -7.36
N TYR A 589 -6.44 -3.69 -8.35
CA TYR A 589 -6.38 -5.15 -8.33
C TYR A 589 -6.30 -5.74 -9.74
N GLY A 590 -5.21 -6.44 -10.05
CA GLY A 590 -5.00 -6.99 -11.39
C GLY A 590 -5.01 -5.88 -12.44
N GLY A 591 -5.91 -5.98 -13.43
CA GLY A 591 -6.18 -4.92 -14.41
C GLY A 591 -7.32 -3.96 -14.02
N GLU A 592 -8.00 -4.21 -12.89
CA GLU A 592 -9.07 -3.35 -12.39
C GLU A 592 -8.47 -2.21 -11.55
N ARG A 593 -8.96 -0.99 -11.78
CA ARG A 593 -8.51 0.20 -11.07
C ARG A 593 -9.68 1.11 -10.75
N THR A 594 -9.60 1.80 -9.62
CA THR A 594 -10.54 2.84 -9.24
C THR A 594 -9.79 3.99 -8.61
N VAL A 595 -10.04 5.21 -9.10
CA VAL A 595 -9.47 6.44 -8.58
C VAL A 595 -10.60 7.28 -8.00
N HIS A 596 -10.50 7.58 -6.71
CA HIS A 596 -11.48 8.39 -6.01
C HIS A 596 -10.92 9.78 -5.75
N GLY A 597 -11.38 10.75 -6.53
CA GLY A 597 -11.15 12.17 -6.27
C GLY A 597 -12.02 12.67 -5.14
N VAL A 598 -11.66 12.32 -3.90
CA VAL A 598 -12.47 12.70 -2.74
C VAL A 598 -12.15 14.10 -2.23
N ALA A 599 -10.94 14.61 -2.45
CA ALA A 599 -10.50 15.91 -1.97
C ALA A 599 -9.54 16.62 -2.96
N PRO A 600 -9.47 17.96 -2.92
CA PRO A 600 -8.47 18.72 -3.67
C PRO A 600 -7.05 18.32 -3.28
N PHE A 601 -6.06 18.70 -4.10
CA PHE A 601 -4.66 18.50 -3.73
C PHE A 601 -4.28 19.44 -2.59
N PHE A 602 -3.32 18.98 -1.78
CA PHE A 602 -2.75 19.77 -0.70
C PHE A 602 -1.35 20.23 -1.05
N ASP A 603 -1.04 21.50 -0.81
CA ASP A 603 0.30 22.05 -0.99
C ASP A 603 1.25 21.52 0.09
N ASP A 604 2.33 20.88 -0.36
CA ASP A 604 3.39 20.32 0.49
C ASP A 604 4.76 20.92 0.14
N ALA A 605 5.80 20.51 0.87
CA ALA A 605 7.17 20.98 0.65
C ALA A 605 7.74 20.66 -0.75
N ASN A 606 7.10 19.74 -1.49
CA ASN A 606 7.51 19.32 -2.82
C ASN A 606 6.67 19.98 -3.91
N THR A 607 5.70 20.82 -3.54
CA THR A 607 4.81 21.47 -4.51
C THR A 607 5.54 22.62 -5.19
N ILE A 608 5.67 22.52 -6.51
CA ILE A 608 6.29 23.54 -7.36
C ILE A 608 5.25 24.60 -7.73
N ALA A 609 4.06 24.15 -8.12
CA ALA A 609 2.94 25.00 -8.48
C ALA A 609 1.62 24.25 -8.31
N HIS A 610 0.58 24.95 -7.85
CA HIS A 610 -0.77 24.42 -7.74
C HIS A 610 -1.77 25.49 -8.19
N TRP A 611 -2.72 25.10 -9.04
CA TRP A 611 -3.81 25.93 -9.52
C TRP A 611 -5.15 25.26 -9.15
N ASP A 612 -5.78 25.79 -8.10
CA ASP A 612 -7.07 25.33 -7.55
C ASP A 612 -8.30 25.89 -8.29
N PHE A 613 -8.15 27.03 -8.98
CA PHE A 613 -9.21 27.77 -9.67
C PHE A 613 -10.36 28.30 -8.80
N GLU A 614 -10.20 28.31 -7.47
CA GLU A 614 -11.21 28.82 -6.53
C GLU A 614 -11.29 30.35 -6.54
N THR A 615 -10.13 30.99 -6.69
CA THR A 615 -9.98 32.46 -6.67
C THR A 615 -9.82 33.06 -8.08
N ALA A 616 -9.90 34.40 -8.19
CA ALA A 616 -9.74 35.08 -9.48
C ALA A 616 -8.32 34.85 -10.05
N PHE A 617 -8.25 34.53 -11.34
CA PHE A 617 -7.06 34.10 -12.08
C PHE A 617 -5.75 34.82 -11.67
N PRO A 618 -4.71 34.10 -11.20
CA PRO A 618 -3.39 34.68 -10.94
C PRO A 618 -2.78 35.20 -12.26
N ALA A 619 -1.97 36.27 -12.18
CA ALA A 619 -1.51 37.08 -13.32
C ALA A 619 -0.95 36.24 -14.49
N ILE A 620 -1.74 36.14 -15.57
CA ILE A 620 -1.45 35.38 -16.79
C ILE A 620 -0.62 36.24 -17.75
N HIS A 621 0.49 35.70 -18.28
CA HIS A 621 1.05 36.17 -19.55
C HIS A 621 0.05 35.79 -20.66
N SER A 622 -1.01 36.59 -20.78
CA SER A 622 -2.06 36.43 -21.79
C SER A 622 -1.83 37.47 -22.88
N ASP A 623 -1.88 37.02 -24.13
CA ASP A 623 -2.25 37.92 -25.22
C ASP A 623 -3.77 38.21 -25.16
N SER A 624 -4.58 37.27 -24.62
CA SER A 624 -6.03 37.34 -24.36
C SER A 624 -6.45 36.32 -23.27
N VAL A 625 -7.48 36.62 -22.48
CA VAL A 625 -8.16 35.69 -21.53
C VAL A 625 -9.64 35.49 -21.88
N ASP A 626 -10.11 36.03 -23.00
CA ASP A 626 -11.53 36.08 -23.37
C ASP A 626 -12.14 34.67 -23.58
N SER A 627 -11.29 33.66 -23.81
CA SER A 627 -11.68 32.28 -24.03
C SER A 627 -11.64 31.38 -22.78
N ILE A 628 -11.17 31.87 -21.61
CA ILE A 628 -11.24 31.14 -20.33
C ILE A 628 -12.39 31.66 -19.48
N GLN A 629 -13.20 30.76 -18.93
CA GLN A 629 -14.31 31.10 -18.05
C GLN A 629 -14.27 30.26 -16.78
N GLN A 630 -14.41 30.89 -15.62
CA GLN A 630 -14.64 30.15 -14.38
C GLN A 630 -16.05 29.54 -14.42
N ILE A 631 -16.16 28.26 -14.05
CA ILE A 631 -17.43 27.54 -13.95
C ILE A 631 -17.65 27.11 -12.50
N ALA A 632 -18.90 27.14 -12.06
CA ALA A 632 -19.28 26.71 -10.71
C ALA A 632 -19.34 25.18 -10.55
N ASP A 633 -19.31 24.46 -11.68
CA ASP A 633 -19.39 23.00 -11.78
C ASP A 633 -17.98 22.45 -11.99
N GLY A 634 -17.14 22.59 -10.94
CA GLY A 634 -15.81 22.00 -10.86
C GLY A 634 -15.84 20.57 -10.30
N LYS A 635 -14.68 19.89 -10.30
CA LYS A 635 -14.53 18.64 -9.56
C LYS A 635 -14.54 18.92 -8.06
N PHE A 636 -13.86 19.99 -7.64
CA PHE A 636 -13.93 20.52 -6.29
C PHE A 636 -14.22 22.00 -6.38
N GLY A 637 -15.40 22.41 -5.89
CA GLY A 637 -15.80 23.82 -5.97
C GLY A 637 -15.83 24.35 -7.40
N LYS A 638 -14.97 25.32 -7.72
CA LYS A 638 -14.97 25.98 -9.03
C LYS A 638 -13.83 25.52 -9.92
N ALA A 639 -14.10 25.37 -11.19
CA ALA A 639 -13.13 25.00 -12.20
C ALA A 639 -13.01 26.05 -13.32
N VAL A 640 -12.18 25.76 -14.33
CA VAL A 640 -12.06 26.58 -15.54
C VAL A 640 -12.50 25.83 -16.78
N ARG A 641 -13.25 26.53 -17.64
CA ARG A 641 -13.56 26.15 -19.02
C ARG A 641 -12.62 26.87 -19.96
N CYS A 642 -11.91 26.12 -20.79
CA CYS A 642 -11.07 26.65 -21.85
C CYS A 642 -11.76 26.45 -23.21
N ASN A 643 -11.94 27.52 -23.97
CA ASN A 643 -12.49 27.48 -25.33
C ASN A 643 -11.43 27.87 -26.38
N PHE A 644 -11.64 27.42 -27.62
CA PHE A 644 -10.78 27.82 -28.73
C PHE A 644 -11.12 29.22 -29.23
N GLU A 645 -10.11 30.08 -29.34
CA GLU A 645 -10.17 31.34 -30.08
C GLU A 645 -8.93 31.48 -30.98
N ALA A 646 -9.14 31.91 -32.23
CA ALA A 646 -8.09 31.95 -33.23
C ALA A 646 -7.10 33.08 -32.96
N GLY A 647 -5.84 32.73 -32.67
CA GLY A 647 -4.78 33.68 -32.34
C GLY A 647 -4.54 33.83 -30.83
N ASP A 648 -5.38 33.22 -30.00
CA ASP A 648 -5.28 33.29 -28.55
C ASP A 648 -4.17 32.40 -27.99
N GLN A 649 -3.56 32.93 -26.94
CA GLN A 649 -2.61 32.26 -26.07
C GLN A 649 -3.03 32.60 -24.64
N TYR A 650 -3.67 31.64 -23.98
CA TYR A 650 -3.96 31.69 -22.56
C TYR A 650 -3.04 30.70 -21.84
N MET A 651 -2.07 31.24 -21.13
CA MET A 651 -1.01 30.48 -20.47
C MET A 651 -0.97 30.83 -19.00
N MET A 652 -1.37 29.90 -18.15
CA MET A 652 -1.07 30.03 -16.74
C MET A 652 0.40 29.63 -16.56
N THR A 653 1.18 30.51 -15.93
CA THR A 653 2.62 30.32 -15.73
C THR A 653 2.93 30.38 -14.24
N ALA A 654 3.80 29.49 -13.77
CA ALA A 654 4.44 29.61 -12.45
C ALA A 654 5.87 30.13 -12.61
N ASP A 655 6.54 30.39 -11.48
CA ASP A 655 7.99 30.66 -11.45
C ASP A 655 8.79 29.56 -12.17
N ALA A 656 10.05 29.87 -12.48
CA ALA A 656 10.94 28.95 -13.18
C ALA A 656 11.10 27.61 -12.41
N TRP A 657 10.86 26.50 -13.11
CA TRP A 657 11.27 25.14 -12.74
C TRP A 657 12.60 25.14 -11.98
N PRO A 658 12.69 24.54 -10.78
CA PRO A 658 13.91 24.63 -9.98
C PRO A 658 15.11 23.98 -10.66
N ILE A 659 16.30 24.60 -10.55
CA ILE A 659 17.53 24.11 -11.19
C ILE A 659 17.95 22.75 -10.63
N SER A 660 17.65 22.49 -9.37
CA SER A 660 17.96 21.23 -8.70
C SER A 660 16.98 20.10 -9.02
N GLN A 661 15.96 20.34 -9.85
CA GLN A 661 14.90 19.36 -10.10
C GLN A 661 14.93 18.92 -11.55
N GLY A 662 15.34 17.68 -11.79
CA GLY A 662 15.15 17.03 -13.09
C GLY A 662 14.09 15.93 -13.08
N THR A 663 13.30 15.88 -12.00
CA THR A 663 12.21 14.95 -11.79
C THR A 663 10.95 15.71 -11.41
N PHE A 664 9.79 15.20 -11.81
CA PHE A 664 8.53 15.86 -11.51
C PHE A 664 7.33 14.92 -11.59
N ARG A 665 6.23 15.43 -11.07
CA ARG A 665 4.90 14.85 -11.15
C ARG A 665 3.91 15.95 -11.54
N TYR A 666 3.13 15.69 -12.57
CA TYR A 666 1.89 16.41 -12.89
C TYR A 666 0.71 15.64 -12.31
N GLN A 667 -0.23 16.35 -11.70
CA GLN A 667 -1.54 15.85 -11.28
C GLN A 667 -2.61 16.87 -11.68
N GLY A 668 -3.77 16.42 -12.14
CA GLY A 668 -4.86 17.32 -12.47
C GLY A 668 -6.15 16.61 -12.86
N TRP A 669 -7.26 17.34 -12.84
CA TRP A 669 -8.57 16.87 -13.26
C TRP A 669 -8.97 17.53 -14.57
N ILE A 670 -9.54 16.74 -15.49
CA ILE A 670 -10.05 17.24 -16.76
C ILE A 670 -11.46 16.71 -17.02
N ARG A 671 -12.25 17.44 -17.82
CA ARG A 671 -13.51 16.95 -18.38
C ARG A 671 -13.65 17.42 -19.82
N LEU A 672 -13.89 16.48 -20.74
CA LEU A 672 -14.11 16.76 -22.15
C LEU A 672 -15.59 16.53 -22.50
N LYS A 673 -16.27 17.61 -22.89
CA LYS A 673 -17.65 17.57 -23.39
C LYS A 673 -17.66 17.15 -24.85
N SER A 674 -18.81 16.69 -25.32
CA SER A 674 -18.99 16.35 -26.75
C SER A 674 -18.62 17.55 -27.65
N GLY A 675 -17.63 17.35 -28.53
CA GLY A 675 -17.11 18.39 -29.42
C GLY A 675 -15.85 19.10 -28.93
N ASP A 676 -15.40 18.83 -27.70
CA ASP A 676 -14.11 19.31 -27.19
C ASP A 676 -12.96 18.60 -27.91
N THR A 677 -11.88 19.34 -28.21
CA THR A 677 -10.75 18.82 -28.99
C THR A 677 -9.57 18.36 -28.14
N GLY A 678 -9.60 18.61 -26.82
CA GLY A 678 -8.41 18.45 -25.99
C GLY A 678 -7.32 19.46 -26.36
N GLY A 679 -6.06 19.15 -26.04
CA GLY A 679 -4.87 19.95 -26.33
C GLY A 679 -3.80 19.80 -25.24
N TYR A 680 -2.89 20.77 -25.12
CA TYR A 680 -1.83 20.75 -24.09
C TYR A 680 -2.40 20.95 -22.69
N LEU A 681 -2.24 19.96 -21.83
CA LEU A 681 -2.49 20.08 -20.40
C LEU A 681 -1.36 20.86 -19.74
N PHE A 682 -0.11 20.47 -20.03
CA PHE A 682 1.09 21.01 -19.44
C PHE A 682 2.26 20.93 -20.43
N HIS A 683 3.12 21.94 -20.46
CA HIS A 683 4.39 21.84 -21.19
C HIS A 683 5.50 22.71 -20.59
N VAL A 684 6.74 22.30 -20.84
CA VAL A 684 7.97 23.08 -20.61
C VAL A 684 8.73 23.14 -21.94
N TYR A 685 9.03 24.36 -22.37
CA TYR A 685 9.39 24.75 -23.75
C TYR A 685 10.22 23.70 -24.52
N ASP A 686 9.63 23.08 -25.55
CA ASP A 686 10.29 22.11 -26.45
C ASP A 686 10.95 20.88 -25.80
N GLN A 687 10.75 20.65 -24.49
CA GLN A 687 11.38 19.54 -23.75
C GLN A 687 10.41 18.68 -22.96
N VAL A 688 9.27 19.21 -22.51
CA VAL A 688 8.26 18.45 -21.78
C VAL A 688 6.88 18.77 -22.34
N TYR A 689 6.10 17.74 -22.65
CA TYR A 689 4.78 17.87 -23.23
C TYR A 689 3.82 16.86 -22.63
N LEU A 690 2.74 17.34 -22.05
CA LEU A 690 1.58 16.55 -21.67
C LEU A 690 0.37 17.10 -22.42
N SER A 691 -0.26 16.27 -23.24
CA SER A 691 -1.42 16.64 -24.06
C SER A 691 -2.47 15.56 -24.05
N VAL A 692 -3.71 15.95 -24.31
CA VAL A 692 -4.86 15.06 -24.39
C VAL A 692 -5.61 15.30 -25.70
N ASP A 693 -6.18 14.25 -26.27
CA ASP A 693 -7.19 14.35 -27.33
C ASP A 693 -8.53 13.74 -26.89
N ALA A 694 -9.39 13.34 -27.82
CA ALA A 694 -10.70 12.80 -27.49
C ALA A 694 -10.68 11.44 -26.78
N ALA A 695 -9.55 10.71 -26.78
CA ALA A 695 -9.47 9.35 -26.26
C ALA A 695 -8.15 9.02 -25.53
N GLU A 696 -7.07 9.76 -25.75
CA GLU A 696 -5.76 9.45 -25.17
C GLU A 696 -5.08 10.69 -24.59
N VAL A 697 -4.27 10.47 -23.55
CA VAL A 697 -3.28 11.42 -23.03
C VAL A 697 -1.90 10.96 -23.45
N SER A 698 -1.11 11.83 -24.08
CA SER A 698 0.30 11.63 -24.42
C SER A 698 1.20 12.44 -23.50
N PHE A 699 2.27 11.79 -23.01
CA PHE A 699 3.33 12.40 -22.22
C PHE A 699 4.69 12.15 -22.87
N LYS A 700 5.32 13.24 -23.31
CA LYS A 700 6.56 13.24 -24.06
C LYS A 700 7.63 14.10 -23.39
N ILE A 701 8.84 13.56 -23.38
CA ILE A 701 10.05 14.24 -22.95
C ILE A 701 11.04 14.28 -24.12
N ASN A 702 11.67 15.43 -24.33
CA ASN A 702 12.81 15.63 -25.22
C ASN A 702 13.91 16.37 -24.47
N ARG A 703 14.90 15.65 -23.92
CA ARG A 703 15.94 16.29 -23.09
C ARG A 703 16.91 17.17 -23.90
N SER A 704 16.96 17.05 -25.23
CA SER A 704 17.90 17.84 -26.07
C SER A 704 17.56 19.33 -26.16
N GLY A 705 16.27 19.69 -26.00
CA GLY A 705 15.79 21.05 -26.29
C GLY A 705 15.70 21.40 -27.78
N ASP A 706 16.14 20.52 -28.68
CA ASP A 706 15.92 20.65 -30.12
C ASP A 706 14.71 19.81 -30.54
N ALA A 707 13.63 20.48 -30.93
CA ALA A 707 12.42 19.83 -31.40
C ALA A 707 12.62 18.96 -32.67
N ALA A 708 13.75 19.10 -33.37
CA ALA A 708 14.12 18.26 -34.51
C ALA A 708 14.85 16.97 -34.11
N ASP A 709 15.44 16.89 -32.91
CA ASP A 709 16.06 15.68 -32.40
C ASP A 709 14.97 14.70 -31.93
N MET A 710 14.93 13.54 -32.58
CA MET A 710 13.99 12.45 -32.31
C MET A 710 14.75 11.16 -31.97
N SER A 711 16.01 11.27 -31.55
CA SER A 711 16.81 10.11 -31.14
C SER A 711 16.22 9.46 -29.89
N ALA A 712 16.22 8.11 -29.85
CA ALA A 712 15.72 7.35 -28.71
C ALA A 712 16.53 7.59 -27.41
N THR A 713 17.73 8.16 -27.53
CA THR A 713 18.56 8.61 -26.40
C THR A 713 18.05 9.90 -25.78
N ASN A 714 17.35 10.74 -26.54
CA ASN A 714 16.93 12.07 -26.08
C ASN A 714 15.41 12.24 -26.01
N VAL A 715 14.63 11.36 -26.63
CA VAL A 715 13.18 11.44 -26.70
C VAL A 715 12.53 10.17 -26.18
N ILE A 716 11.53 10.36 -25.33
CA ILE A 716 10.63 9.30 -24.87
C ILE A 716 9.19 9.83 -24.85
N GLU A 717 8.23 8.97 -25.19
CA GLU A 717 6.81 9.29 -25.23
C GLU A 717 5.98 8.09 -24.77
N LEU A 718 4.96 8.35 -23.96
CA LEU A 718 3.95 7.40 -23.52
C LEU A 718 2.56 7.92 -23.89
N ALA A 719 1.62 7.02 -24.11
CA ALA A 719 0.20 7.33 -24.26
C ALA A 719 -0.65 6.40 -23.40
N ALA A 720 -1.74 6.93 -22.84
CA ALA A 720 -2.75 6.14 -22.12
C ALA A 720 -4.17 6.60 -22.48
N SER A 721 -5.10 5.68 -22.43
CA SER A 721 -6.52 5.88 -22.68
C SER A 721 -7.18 6.73 -21.59
N ILE A 722 -8.21 7.48 -21.98
CA ILE A 722 -9.13 8.18 -21.08
C ILE A 722 -10.58 7.87 -21.45
N SER A 723 -11.51 8.11 -20.53
CA SER A 723 -12.94 7.98 -20.79
C SER A 723 -13.38 9.02 -21.82
N THR A 724 -14.26 8.58 -22.72
CA THR A 724 -14.91 9.45 -23.72
C THR A 724 -16.22 10.06 -23.21
N GLY A 725 -16.56 9.80 -21.95
CA GLY A 725 -17.74 10.33 -21.27
C GLY A 725 -17.59 11.79 -20.84
N ASN A 726 -18.72 12.44 -20.53
CA ASN A 726 -18.76 13.80 -20.00
C ASN A 726 -18.59 13.80 -18.47
N GLU A 727 -17.51 13.19 -18.00
CA GLU A 727 -17.19 13.01 -16.58
C GLU A 727 -15.86 13.71 -16.26
N TRP A 728 -15.67 14.10 -15.00
CA TRP A 728 -14.35 14.54 -14.51
C TRP A 728 -13.42 13.34 -14.37
N GLN A 729 -12.17 13.48 -14.80
CA GLN A 729 -11.19 12.38 -14.86
C GLN A 729 -9.82 12.83 -14.35
N TYR A 730 -9.19 11.98 -13.54
CA TYR A 730 -7.85 12.22 -13.00
C TYR A 730 -6.76 11.87 -14.02
N ILE A 731 -5.80 12.78 -14.19
CA ILE A 731 -4.58 12.59 -14.97
C ILE A 731 -3.36 12.76 -14.08
N GLU A 732 -2.44 11.82 -14.14
CA GLU A 732 -1.12 11.94 -13.54
C GLU A 732 -0.01 11.52 -14.50
N ALA A 733 1.07 12.30 -14.53
CA ALA A 733 2.26 12.03 -15.30
C ALA A 733 3.49 12.19 -14.42
N VAL A 734 4.37 11.19 -14.40
CA VAL A 734 5.55 11.16 -13.52
C VAL A 734 6.80 10.92 -14.34
N TYR A 735 7.85 11.68 -14.07
CA TYR A 735 9.19 11.44 -14.57
C TYR A 735 10.22 11.57 -13.46
N ASP A 736 11.00 10.52 -13.23
CA ASP A 736 12.08 10.50 -12.22
C ASP A 736 13.48 10.39 -12.85
N GLY A 737 13.59 10.52 -14.17
CA GLY A 737 14.80 10.26 -14.93
C GLY A 737 14.96 8.79 -15.33
N GLY A 738 14.64 7.86 -14.45
CA GLY A 738 14.73 6.43 -14.70
C GLY A 738 13.49 5.78 -15.25
N ARG A 739 12.35 6.44 -15.09
CA ARG A 739 11.04 5.99 -15.51
C ARG A 739 10.20 7.18 -15.91
N ILE A 740 9.43 6.97 -16.95
CA ILE A 740 8.30 7.80 -17.34
C ILE A 740 7.03 6.98 -17.07
N LYS A 741 6.00 7.62 -16.52
CA LYS A 741 4.73 6.96 -16.20
C LYS A 741 3.58 7.91 -16.49
N LEU A 742 2.49 7.34 -17.01
CA LEU A 742 1.22 8.01 -17.15
C LEU A 742 0.10 7.20 -16.51
N VAL A 743 -0.83 7.90 -15.89
CA VAL A 743 -1.80 7.37 -14.96
C VAL A 743 -3.14 8.04 -15.26
N THR A 744 -4.14 7.26 -15.66
CA THR A 744 -5.53 7.70 -15.89
C THR A 744 -6.50 6.80 -15.13
N GLU A 745 -7.79 7.11 -15.18
CA GLU A 745 -8.82 6.22 -14.62
C GLU A 745 -9.00 4.93 -15.42
N GLU A 746 -8.63 4.93 -16.70
CA GLU A 746 -8.72 3.76 -17.58
C GLU A 746 -7.50 2.85 -17.48
N GLU A 747 -6.28 3.41 -17.42
CA GLU A 747 -5.06 2.60 -17.36
C GLU A 747 -3.84 3.29 -16.72
N THR A 748 -2.78 2.52 -16.53
CA THR A 748 -1.46 3.03 -16.14
C THR A 748 -0.42 2.44 -17.08
N VAL A 749 0.39 3.29 -17.67
CA VAL A 749 1.48 2.92 -18.57
C VAL A 749 2.79 3.46 -18.02
N SER A 750 3.85 2.68 -18.15
CA SER A 750 5.21 3.07 -17.76
C SER A 750 6.25 2.56 -18.75
N ALA A 751 7.38 3.25 -18.80
CA ALA A 751 8.56 2.83 -19.55
C ALA A 751 9.85 3.29 -18.85
N PRO A 752 10.99 2.62 -19.12
CA PRO A 752 12.30 3.12 -18.71
C PRO A 752 12.52 4.55 -19.24
N GLY A 753 12.99 5.45 -18.38
CA GLY A 753 13.27 6.84 -18.68
C GLY A 753 14.57 7.03 -19.46
N ILE A 754 14.93 8.29 -19.70
CA ILE A 754 16.10 8.68 -20.50
C ILE A 754 17.09 9.55 -19.70
N GLY A 755 17.15 9.33 -18.38
CA GLY A 755 18.01 10.06 -17.45
C GLY A 755 17.38 11.36 -16.92
N VAL A 756 17.83 11.80 -15.75
CA VAL A 756 17.41 13.08 -15.17
C VAL A 756 17.86 14.22 -16.08
N PHE A 757 17.01 15.23 -16.29
CA PHE A 757 17.40 16.43 -17.02
C PHE A 757 16.64 17.65 -16.49
N VAL A 758 17.25 18.82 -16.58
CA VAL A 758 16.63 20.09 -16.22
C VAL A 758 16.29 20.85 -17.50
N PRO A 759 15.05 21.34 -17.69
CA PRO A 759 14.71 22.09 -18.89
C PRO A 759 15.54 23.37 -19.05
N ASN A 760 16.03 23.62 -20.27
CA ASN A 760 16.80 24.81 -20.67
C ASN A 760 15.99 26.11 -20.45
N VAL A 761 14.69 26.03 -20.72
CA VAL A 761 13.72 27.09 -20.43
C VAL A 761 12.79 26.56 -19.35
N ARG A 762 12.77 27.25 -18.22
CA ARG A 762 12.18 26.76 -16.98
C ARG A 762 10.75 27.25 -16.74
N THR A 763 10.19 28.03 -17.65
CA THR A 763 8.80 28.47 -17.54
C THR A 763 7.85 27.30 -17.76
N VAL A 764 6.99 27.05 -16.78
CA VAL A 764 5.90 26.07 -16.86
C VAL A 764 4.69 26.72 -17.51
N TYR A 765 4.03 25.98 -18.40
CA TYR A 765 2.84 26.45 -19.11
C TYR A 765 1.70 25.44 -18.96
N ILE A 766 0.52 25.93 -18.61
CA ILE A 766 -0.73 25.16 -18.57
C ILE A 766 -1.70 25.68 -19.65
N GLY A 767 -2.35 24.75 -20.35
CA GLY A 767 -3.50 25.01 -21.24
C GLY A 767 -3.18 25.30 -22.72
N SER A 768 -2.24 26.20 -23.07
CA SER A 768 -2.04 26.53 -24.50
C SER A 768 -0.64 27.01 -24.89
N ARG A 769 -0.29 26.81 -26.17
CA ARG A 769 0.90 27.39 -26.83
C ARG A 769 0.44 28.14 -28.07
N LYS A 770 0.88 29.39 -28.27
CA LYS A 770 0.45 30.25 -29.39
C LYS A 770 0.38 29.50 -30.74
N ASN A 771 -0.82 29.41 -31.32
CA ASN A 771 -1.13 28.74 -32.59
C ASN A 771 -0.80 27.22 -32.64
N ARG A 772 -0.71 26.52 -31.50
CA ARG A 772 -0.39 25.09 -31.45
C ARG A 772 -1.13 24.39 -30.30
N ASN A 773 -2.05 23.48 -30.66
CA ASN A 773 -2.66 22.49 -29.77
C ASN A 773 -3.22 23.07 -28.44
N ASN A 774 -3.98 24.16 -28.52
CA ASN A 774 -4.62 24.78 -27.36
C ASN A 774 -5.65 23.82 -26.75
N PHE A 775 -5.65 23.68 -25.42
CA PHE A 775 -6.58 22.84 -24.70
C PHE A 775 -8.01 23.39 -24.73
N VAL A 776 -8.93 22.64 -25.33
CA VAL A 776 -10.37 22.89 -25.28
C VAL A 776 -11.02 21.84 -24.40
N GLY A 777 -11.61 22.27 -23.28
CA GLY A 777 -12.16 21.39 -22.25
C GLY A 777 -12.30 22.09 -20.90
N ASP A 778 -12.68 21.35 -19.87
CA ASP A 778 -12.67 21.82 -18.47
C ASP A 778 -11.43 21.28 -17.74
N MET A 779 -10.86 22.08 -16.84
CA MET A 779 -9.71 21.73 -15.99
C MET A 779 -9.98 22.14 -14.54
N ASP A 780 -9.49 21.31 -13.62
CA ASP A 780 -9.54 21.58 -12.19
C ASP A 780 -8.30 21.06 -11.46
N GLU A 781 -7.94 21.67 -10.32
CA GLU A 781 -6.93 21.17 -9.38
C GLU A 781 -5.59 20.75 -10.04
N VAL A 782 -4.93 21.63 -10.79
CA VAL A 782 -3.67 21.28 -11.49
C VAL A 782 -2.47 21.49 -10.56
N LYS A 783 -1.78 20.40 -10.20
CA LYS A 783 -0.60 20.42 -9.31
C LYS A 783 0.64 19.88 -10.01
N ILE A 784 1.75 20.58 -9.85
CA ILE A 784 3.10 20.14 -10.23
C ILE A 784 3.92 20.01 -8.94
N SER A 785 4.52 18.85 -8.75
CA SER A 785 5.44 18.59 -7.64
C SER A 785 6.78 18.09 -8.14
N SER A 786 7.84 18.31 -7.36
CA SER A 786 9.09 17.59 -7.54
C SER A 786 8.85 16.11 -7.26
N SER A 787 9.40 15.19 -8.06
CA SER A 787 9.15 13.77 -7.81
C SER A 787 9.72 13.37 -6.44
N ILE A 788 8.98 12.56 -5.68
CA ILE A 788 9.35 12.19 -4.31
C ILE A 788 9.07 10.70 -4.07
N THR A 789 10.11 10.03 -3.57
CA THR A 789 10.17 8.68 -2.97
C THR A 789 9.97 7.48 -3.90
N GLU A 790 10.78 6.43 -3.66
CA GLU A 790 10.85 5.13 -4.36
C GLU A 790 9.48 4.43 -4.56
N THR A 791 8.43 4.84 -3.84
CA THR A 791 7.10 4.23 -3.92
C THR A 791 6.26 4.66 -5.13
N SER A 792 6.74 5.62 -5.95
CA SER A 792 6.01 6.15 -7.11
C SER A 792 5.96 5.19 -8.31
N PHE A 793 6.79 4.14 -8.31
CA PHE A 793 6.87 3.17 -9.41
C PHE A 793 6.84 1.72 -8.92
N ILE A 794 5.87 0.95 -9.39
CA ILE A 794 5.91 -0.52 -9.30
C ILE A 794 7.07 -0.99 -10.20
N PRO A 795 7.99 -1.86 -9.74
CA PRO A 795 9.04 -2.41 -10.59
C PRO A 795 8.46 -3.15 -11.80
N GLU A 796 8.92 -2.79 -13.00
CA GLU A 796 8.58 -3.50 -14.24
C GLU A 796 8.98 -4.97 -14.14
N PRO A 797 8.19 -5.91 -14.68
CA PRO A 797 8.56 -7.31 -14.69
C PRO A 797 9.90 -7.58 -15.37
N VAL A 798 10.62 -8.60 -14.86
CA VAL A 798 11.74 -9.18 -15.61
C VAL A 798 11.20 -9.73 -16.93
N VAL A 799 11.84 -9.40 -18.04
CA VAL A 799 11.45 -9.88 -19.37
C VAL A 799 12.51 -10.82 -19.91
N VAL A 800 12.10 -12.03 -20.33
CA VAL A 800 12.96 -12.95 -21.06
C VAL A 800 12.86 -12.61 -22.55
N SER A 801 13.83 -11.84 -23.03
CA SER A 801 13.87 -11.31 -24.41
C SER A 801 14.30 -12.33 -25.47
N ALA A 802 15.15 -13.27 -25.09
CA ALA A 802 15.65 -14.33 -25.97
C ALA A 802 16.14 -15.54 -25.17
N THR A 803 16.07 -16.71 -25.78
CA THR A 803 16.57 -17.96 -25.20
C THR A 803 17.30 -18.78 -26.26
N ALA A 804 18.35 -19.49 -25.88
CA ALA A 804 18.97 -20.50 -26.73
C ALA A 804 19.39 -21.72 -25.90
N GLN A 805 19.45 -22.89 -26.54
CA GLN A 805 19.99 -24.10 -25.93
C GLN A 805 20.88 -24.85 -26.91
N HIS A 806 21.80 -25.63 -26.35
CA HIS A 806 22.65 -26.52 -27.12
C HIS A 806 22.93 -27.80 -26.32
N LEU A 807 22.79 -28.95 -27.00
CA LEU A 807 23.37 -30.20 -26.55
C LEU A 807 24.81 -30.24 -27.05
N GLN A 808 25.77 -30.30 -26.13
CA GLN A 808 27.18 -30.34 -26.46
C GLN A 808 27.81 -31.66 -26.06
N LYS A 809 28.31 -32.38 -27.05
CA LYS A 809 29.15 -33.55 -26.83
C LYS A 809 30.59 -33.10 -26.62
N SER A 810 31.22 -33.62 -25.59
CA SER A 810 32.62 -33.39 -25.29
C SER A 810 33.50 -33.86 -26.43
N ASP A 811 34.50 -33.04 -26.75
CA ASP A 811 35.64 -33.49 -27.54
C ASP A 811 36.63 -34.13 -26.55
N PRO A 812 37.10 -35.38 -26.80
CA PRO A 812 38.10 -36.01 -25.92
C PRO A 812 39.38 -35.19 -25.74
N ASP A 813 39.67 -34.24 -26.65
CA ASP A 813 40.84 -33.37 -26.60
C ASP A 813 40.56 -31.95 -26.06
N LEU A 814 39.29 -31.55 -25.87
CA LEU A 814 38.91 -30.20 -25.42
C LEU A 814 37.79 -30.22 -24.37
N ALA A 815 38.04 -29.55 -23.23
CA ALA A 815 37.06 -29.40 -22.15
C ALA A 815 36.18 -28.14 -22.29
N SER A 816 36.05 -27.58 -23.49
CA SER A 816 35.35 -26.32 -23.77
C SER A 816 34.08 -26.54 -24.57
N ASN A 817 32.94 -26.08 -24.05
CA ASN A 817 31.62 -26.21 -24.64
C ASN A 817 31.09 -24.80 -25.01
N ALA A 818 30.85 -24.53 -26.29
CA ALA A 818 30.34 -23.26 -26.81
C ALA A 818 28.91 -23.35 -27.38
N LEU A 819 28.05 -22.39 -26.98
CA LEU A 819 26.76 -22.08 -27.62
C LEU A 819 26.97 -20.88 -28.56
N SER A 820 26.74 -21.08 -29.86
CA SER A 820 27.14 -20.12 -30.89
C SER A 820 26.07 -19.11 -31.29
N GLY A 821 26.49 -17.86 -31.54
CA GLY A 821 25.66 -16.86 -32.24
C GLY A 821 24.48 -16.33 -31.43
N PHE A 822 24.63 -16.20 -30.11
CA PHE A 822 23.61 -15.64 -29.23
C PHE A 822 23.76 -14.11 -29.16
N SER A 823 22.65 -13.38 -29.12
CA SER A 823 22.64 -11.92 -29.00
C SER A 823 21.87 -11.51 -27.75
N PRO A 824 22.42 -10.65 -26.86
CA PRO A 824 21.74 -10.21 -25.66
C PRO A 824 20.69 -9.15 -25.99
N ALA A 825 19.80 -8.90 -25.04
CA ALA A 825 18.94 -7.75 -25.03
C ALA A 825 19.75 -6.45 -25.08
N THR A 826 19.18 -5.42 -25.70
CA THR A 826 19.70 -4.06 -25.67
C THR A 826 18.96 -3.25 -24.60
N GLY A 827 19.67 -2.45 -23.81
CA GLY A 827 19.12 -1.56 -22.78
C GLY A 827 19.83 -1.66 -21.42
N PRO A 828 19.47 -0.81 -20.43
CA PRO A 828 19.91 -0.97 -19.03
C PRO A 828 19.29 -2.22 -18.40
N ASP A 829 19.84 -2.66 -17.26
CA ASP A 829 19.32 -3.80 -16.48
C ASP A 829 19.21 -5.11 -17.29
N THR A 830 20.20 -5.32 -18.17
CA THR A 830 20.29 -6.53 -18.99
C THR A 830 21.18 -7.56 -18.31
N LYS A 831 20.76 -8.83 -18.40
CA LYS A 831 21.48 -9.94 -17.76
C LYS A 831 21.45 -11.17 -18.65
N LEU A 832 22.56 -11.90 -18.75
CA LEU A 832 22.54 -13.26 -19.27
C LEU A 832 22.46 -14.24 -18.11
N VAL A 833 21.61 -15.25 -18.23
CA VAL A 833 21.53 -16.36 -17.26
C VAL A 833 21.80 -17.66 -17.98
N VAL A 834 22.82 -18.40 -17.54
CA VAL A 834 23.17 -19.71 -18.07
C VAL A 834 22.68 -20.80 -17.13
N ALA A 835 21.90 -21.72 -17.66
CA ALA A 835 21.49 -22.96 -17.03
C ALA A 835 22.29 -24.11 -17.63
N ALA A 836 22.93 -24.94 -16.81
CA ALA A 836 23.73 -26.06 -17.30
C ALA A 836 23.47 -27.35 -16.51
N SER A 837 23.40 -28.47 -17.22
CA SER A 837 23.37 -29.82 -16.66
C SER A 837 24.35 -30.74 -17.38
N TRP A 838 25.10 -31.56 -16.65
CA TRP A 838 26.14 -32.44 -17.22
C TRP A 838 26.33 -33.76 -16.47
N GLU A 839 27.05 -34.66 -17.12
CA GLU A 839 27.31 -36.01 -16.63
C GLU A 839 28.24 -36.07 -15.39
N SER A 840 28.06 -37.15 -14.62
CA SER A 840 28.92 -37.62 -13.52
C SER A 840 30.42 -37.60 -13.80
N GLY A 841 31.22 -37.07 -12.86
CA GLY A 841 32.68 -37.15 -12.88
C GLY A 841 33.35 -36.10 -11.98
N VAL A 842 34.68 -35.97 -12.07
CA VAL A 842 35.48 -34.86 -11.48
C VAL A 842 35.41 -33.56 -12.31
N ALA A 843 34.66 -33.57 -13.41
CA ALA A 843 34.50 -32.41 -14.28
C ALA A 843 33.61 -31.36 -13.59
N VAL A 844 34.19 -30.19 -13.30
CA VAL A 844 33.51 -29.02 -12.76
C VAL A 844 33.65 -27.87 -13.73
N ILE A 845 32.67 -26.98 -13.78
CA ILE A 845 32.80 -25.74 -14.57
C ILE A 845 33.88 -24.88 -13.90
N THR A 846 34.92 -24.54 -14.65
CA THR A 846 36.02 -23.69 -14.16
C THR A 846 35.83 -22.23 -14.56
N ASN A 847 35.12 -21.98 -15.66
CA ASN A 847 34.83 -20.63 -16.15
C ASN A 847 33.66 -20.66 -17.15
N ILE A 848 32.87 -19.60 -17.23
CA ILE A 848 31.92 -19.36 -18.32
C ILE A 848 32.16 -17.94 -18.84
N THR A 849 32.23 -17.76 -20.16
CA THR A 849 32.49 -16.45 -20.75
C THR A 849 31.54 -16.10 -21.89
N TYR A 850 31.30 -14.80 -22.09
CA TYR A 850 30.61 -14.24 -23.25
C TYR A 850 31.31 -12.95 -23.67
N GLY A 851 31.75 -12.87 -24.93
CA GLY A 851 32.48 -11.70 -25.42
C GLY A 851 33.78 -11.37 -24.65
N GLY A 852 34.34 -12.33 -23.91
CA GLY A 852 35.51 -12.15 -23.04
C GLY A 852 35.19 -11.80 -21.58
N LEU A 853 33.94 -11.49 -21.24
CA LEU A 853 33.47 -11.26 -19.87
C LEU A 853 33.12 -12.59 -19.20
N ALA A 854 33.44 -12.74 -17.91
CA ALA A 854 33.19 -13.95 -17.15
C ALA A 854 31.84 -13.89 -16.41
N PHE A 855 31.10 -15.00 -16.39
CA PHE A 855 29.89 -15.14 -15.57
C PHE A 855 30.25 -15.41 -14.12
N THR A 856 29.34 -15.03 -13.23
CA THR A 856 29.35 -15.34 -11.79
C THR A 856 28.47 -16.56 -11.51
N GLU A 857 28.93 -17.45 -10.63
CA GLU A 857 28.14 -18.60 -10.19
C GLU A 857 26.97 -18.12 -9.31
N ALA A 858 25.74 -18.51 -9.64
CA ALA A 858 24.59 -18.29 -8.76
C ALA A 858 24.41 -19.46 -7.80
N VAL A 859 24.34 -20.68 -8.35
CA VAL A 859 24.15 -21.90 -7.57
C VAL A 859 24.60 -23.11 -8.37
N THR A 860 25.33 -24.02 -7.71
CA THR A 860 25.77 -25.30 -8.27
C THR A 860 25.53 -26.42 -7.26
N ARG A 861 25.18 -27.62 -7.75
CA ARG A 861 25.08 -28.83 -6.93
C ARG A 861 25.82 -30.01 -7.57
N PHE A 862 26.59 -30.73 -6.74
CA PHE A 862 27.43 -31.86 -7.14
C PHE A 862 27.04 -33.15 -6.39
N GLU A 863 26.29 -34.05 -7.04
CA GLU A 863 25.80 -35.27 -6.38
C GLU A 863 25.76 -36.48 -7.32
N GLY A 864 26.87 -36.75 -8.02
CA GLY A 864 26.93 -37.80 -9.05
C GLY A 864 26.21 -37.42 -10.36
N ARG A 865 25.35 -36.40 -10.35
CA ARG A 865 24.85 -35.63 -11.50
C ARG A 865 24.90 -34.16 -11.11
N ASN A 866 25.15 -33.28 -12.07
CA ASN A 866 25.50 -31.90 -11.78
C ASN A 866 24.60 -30.91 -12.51
N ALA A 867 24.15 -29.90 -11.78
CA ALA A 867 23.34 -28.79 -12.29
C ALA A 867 23.88 -27.47 -11.73
N SER A 868 23.85 -26.43 -12.55
CA SER A 868 24.27 -25.09 -12.14
C SER A 868 23.51 -23.98 -12.86
N ILE A 869 23.37 -22.84 -12.19
CA ILE A 869 22.92 -21.57 -12.75
C ILE A 869 24.03 -20.54 -12.57
N TRP A 870 24.29 -19.75 -13.61
CA TRP A 870 25.30 -18.70 -13.66
C TRP A 870 24.69 -17.45 -14.27
N TYR A 871 25.24 -16.27 -13.99
CA TYR A 871 24.76 -15.01 -14.54
C TYR A 871 25.89 -14.06 -14.95
N LEU A 872 25.60 -13.17 -15.89
CA LEU A 872 26.46 -12.08 -16.31
C LEU A 872 25.62 -10.82 -16.41
N ASP A 873 25.96 -9.80 -15.64
CA ASP A 873 25.36 -8.47 -15.72
C ASP A 873 25.92 -7.71 -16.92
N GLU A 874 25.06 -6.91 -17.55
CA GLU A 874 25.41 -5.97 -18.62
C GLU A 874 26.29 -6.60 -19.72
N PRO A 875 25.82 -7.66 -20.38
CA PRO A 875 26.58 -8.34 -21.41
C PRO A 875 26.95 -7.40 -22.58
N ALA A 876 28.18 -7.48 -23.05
CA ALA A 876 28.65 -6.68 -24.19
C ALA A 876 27.73 -6.86 -25.43
N LEU A 877 27.37 -5.75 -26.08
CA LEU A 877 26.49 -5.68 -27.26
C LEU A 877 27.17 -6.21 -28.54
N SER A 878 27.63 -7.45 -28.52
CA SER A 878 28.25 -8.14 -29.65
C SER A 878 27.60 -9.51 -29.83
N ASN A 879 27.54 -10.01 -31.06
CA ASN A 879 27.13 -11.39 -31.32
C ASN A 879 28.32 -12.31 -31.00
N ALA A 880 28.28 -12.99 -29.84
CA ALA A 880 29.37 -13.80 -29.33
C ALA A 880 28.90 -15.20 -28.94
N ASN A 881 29.85 -16.08 -28.66
CA ASN A 881 29.56 -17.41 -28.14
C ASN A 881 29.53 -17.37 -26.61
N VAL A 882 28.59 -18.10 -26.00
CA VAL A 882 28.68 -18.45 -24.57
C VAL A 882 29.60 -19.66 -24.48
N ILE A 883 30.77 -19.52 -23.86
CA ILE A 883 31.79 -20.57 -23.74
C ILE A 883 31.83 -21.05 -22.28
N VAL A 884 31.43 -22.29 -22.04
CA VAL A 884 31.49 -23.01 -20.76
C VAL A 884 32.72 -23.90 -20.75
N GLN A 885 33.67 -23.61 -19.87
CA GLN A 885 34.91 -24.37 -19.70
C GLN A 885 34.79 -25.33 -18.51
N PHE A 886 35.06 -26.61 -18.74
CA PHE A 886 35.14 -27.64 -17.71
C PHE A 886 36.59 -27.97 -17.35
N SER A 887 36.81 -28.52 -16.15
CA SER A 887 38.10 -29.02 -15.68
C SER A 887 38.57 -30.30 -16.40
N ALA A 888 37.67 -30.99 -17.08
CA ALA A 888 37.91 -32.16 -17.93
C ALA A 888 36.79 -32.29 -18.98
N PRO A 889 37.03 -32.98 -20.11
CA PRO A 889 35.98 -33.25 -21.11
C PRO A 889 34.74 -33.92 -20.49
N THR A 890 33.55 -33.34 -20.73
CA THR A 890 32.26 -33.91 -20.30
C THR A 890 31.11 -33.48 -21.21
N ASP A 891 30.16 -34.37 -21.46
CA ASP A 891 28.95 -34.07 -22.22
C ASP A 891 28.02 -33.22 -21.35
N SER A 892 27.49 -32.13 -21.91
CA SER A 892 26.62 -31.22 -21.19
C SER A 892 25.48 -30.69 -22.06
N ARG A 893 24.44 -30.21 -21.38
CA ARG A 893 23.37 -29.44 -21.99
C ARG A 893 23.37 -28.06 -21.35
N ILE A 894 23.41 -27.04 -22.19
CA ILE A 894 23.57 -25.65 -21.78
C ILE A 894 22.43 -24.86 -22.41
N GLY A 895 21.75 -24.06 -21.59
CA GLY A 895 20.77 -23.07 -22.00
C GLY A 895 21.21 -21.69 -21.55
N VAL A 896 20.88 -20.67 -22.33
CA VAL A 896 21.08 -19.27 -21.97
C VAL A 896 19.78 -18.48 -22.15
N LEU A 897 19.49 -17.62 -21.18
CA LEU A 897 18.42 -16.64 -21.18
C LEU A 897 19.03 -15.23 -21.31
N SER A 898 18.41 -14.38 -22.10
CA SER A 898 18.70 -12.95 -22.17
C SER A 898 17.57 -12.18 -21.49
N LEU A 899 17.89 -11.48 -20.41
CA LEU A 899 16.92 -10.77 -19.57
C LEU A 899 16.99 -9.26 -19.79
N GLN A 900 15.83 -8.61 -19.67
CA GLN A 900 15.66 -7.16 -19.51
C GLN A 900 14.97 -6.88 -18.17
N ASN A 901 15.15 -5.68 -17.65
CA ASN A 901 14.62 -5.23 -16.37
C ASN A 901 15.06 -6.11 -15.18
N ALA A 902 16.19 -6.81 -15.30
CA ALA A 902 16.68 -7.70 -14.25
C ALA A 902 17.71 -6.96 -13.40
N ALA A 903 17.53 -6.96 -12.07
CA ALA A 903 18.45 -6.31 -11.15
C ALA A 903 19.88 -6.82 -11.34
N ALA A 904 20.86 -5.92 -11.34
CA ALA A 904 22.27 -6.30 -11.37
C ALA A 904 22.66 -7.08 -10.10
N GLY A 905 23.70 -7.90 -10.20
CA GLY A 905 24.21 -8.71 -9.09
C GLY A 905 23.57 -10.10 -8.98
N ALA A 906 23.82 -10.73 -7.83
CA ALA A 906 23.42 -12.11 -7.58
C ALA A 906 21.88 -12.26 -7.60
N PRO A 907 21.37 -13.44 -8.00
CA PRO A 907 19.96 -13.74 -7.85
C PRO A 907 19.52 -13.57 -6.40
N GLU A 908 18.35 -12.98 -6.23
CA GLU A 908 17.71 -12.65 -4.96
C GLU A 908 17.64 -13.84 -3.99
N LYS A 909 17.30 -15.02 -4.54
CA LYS A 909 17.32 -16.28 -3.81
C LYS A 909 17.82 -17.39 -4.71
N THR A 910 18.48 -18.37 -4.09
CA THR A 910 18.85 -19.63 -4.75
C THR A 910 18.46 -20.80 -3.88
N ALA A 911 18.26 -21.96 -4.51
CA ALA A 911 17.98 -23.21 -3.86
C ALA A 911 18.74 -24.33 -4.55
N SER A 912 19.08 -25.37 -3.79
CA SER A 912 19.61 -26.62 -4.34
C SER A 912 19.10 -27.82 -3.55
N THR A 913 18.94 -28.96 -4.22
CA THR A 913 18.55 -30.23 -3.59
C THR A 913 19.10 -31.43 -4.37
N GLU A 914 19.06 -32.59 -3.72
CA GLU A 914 19.55 -33.88 -4.20
C GLU A 914 18.50 -34.95 -3.90
N PHE A 915 18.42 -35.99 -4.74
CA PHE A 915 17.48 -37.12 -4.56
C PHE A 915 15.99 -36.76 -4.46
N LEU A 916 15.63 -35.51 -4.78
CA LEU A 916 14.25 -35.01 -4.80
C LEU A 916 13.92 -34.47 -6.20
N THR A 917 12.67 -34.66 -6.60
CA THR A 917 12.11 -34.12 -7.85
C THR A 917 11.45 -32.77 -7.66
N THR A 918 11.50 -32.21 -6.45
CA THR A 918 10.87 -30.94 -6.10
C THR A 918 11.90 -30.00 -5.49
N ILE A 919 11.85 -28.72 -5.86
CA ILE A 919 12.67 -27.67 -5.24
C ILE A 919 11.80 -26.49 -4.82
N GLY A 920 11.99 -26.03 -3.57
CA GLY A 920 11.37 -24.81 -3.07
C GLY A 920 12.26 -23.60 -3.34
N LEU A 921 11.67 -22.52 -3.85
CA LEU A 921 12.32 -21.23 -4.06
C LEU A 921 11.34 -20.11 -3.65
N THR A 922 11.79 -19.17 -2.81
CA THR A 922 10.98 -18.03 -2.38
C THR A 922 11.38 -16.81 -3.18
N THR A 923 10.44 -16.18 -3.89
CA THR A 923 10.65 -14.84 -4.48
C THR A 923 10.24 -13.80 -3.44
N ALA A 924 11.11 -12.87 -3.06
CA ALA A 924 10.74 -11.81 -2.12
C ALA A 924 10.13 -10.59 -2.85
N VAL A 925 10.43 -10.43 -4.14
CA VAL A 925 9.91 -9.37 -5.01
C VAL A 925 8.95 -9.93 -6.06
N LYS A 926 7.81 -9.26 -6.26
CA LYS A 926 6.85 -9.54 -7.33
C LYS A 926 7.50 -9.33 -8.71
N ASN A 927 7.08 -10.10 -9.70
CA ASN A 927 7.57 -10.08 -11.08
C ASN A 927 9.03 -10.53 -11.26
N SER A 928 9.55 -11.31 -10.30
CA SER A 928 10.87 -11.94 -10.41
C SER A 928 10.83 -13.12 -11.39
N LEU A 929 11.94 -13.38 -12.08
CA LEU A 929 12.12 -14.56 -12.92
C LEU A 929 12.69 -15.71 -12.09
N ALA A 930 11.93 -16.79 -11.97
CA ALA A 930 12.45 -18.05 -11.45
C ALA A 930 13.02 -18.91 -12.58
N VAL A 931 14.22 -19.47 -12.36
CA VAL A 931 14.90 -20.40 -13.26
C VAL A 931 15.25 -21.66 -12.47
N GLY A 932 14.91 -22.83 -12.99
CA GLY A 932 15.23 -24.12 -12.38
C GLY A 932 15.98 -25.04 -13.33
N VAL A 933 16.88 -25.85 -12.80
CA VAL A 933 17.64 -26.87 -13.53
C VAL A 933 17.62 -28.17 -12.74
N TYR A 934 17.27 -29.26 -13.40
CA TYR A 934 17.26 -30.61 -12.86
C TYR A 934 18.05 -31.54 -13.76
N THR A 935 18.73 -32.52 -13.16
CA THR A 935 19.43 -33.58 -13.88
C THR A 935 19.32 -34.90 -13.13
N GLU A 936 19.20 -36.01 -13.85
CA GLU A 936 19.24 -37.35 -13.28
C GLU A 936 19.87 -38.37 -14.24
N ASN A 937 20.06 -39.60 -13.77
CA ASN A 937 20.57 -40.68 -14.60
C ASN A 937 19.51 -41.19 -15.59
N GLY A 938 19.78 -41.06 -16.89
CA GLY A 938 18.83 -41.45 -17.94
C GLY A 938 19.14 -40.80 -19.30
N SER A 939 18.30 -41.09 -20.28
CA SER A 939 18.34 -40.48 -21.64
C SER A 939 16.94 -40.16 -22.19
N ALA A 940 15.92 -40.23 -21.34
CA ALA A 940 14.54 -39.91 -21.72
C ALA A 940 14.23 -38.49 -21.25
N ALA A 941 13.74 -37.63 -22.15
CA ALA A 941 13.38 -36.25 -21.85
C ALA A 941 12.44 -36.14 -20.63
N LEU A 942 12.68 -35.14 -19.79
CA LEU A 942 11.89 -34.83 -18.59
C LEU A 942 11.01 -33.60 -18.81
N SER A 943 9.95 -33.46 -18.02
CA SER A 943 9.14 -32.24 -17.96
C SER A 943 9.14 -31.65 -16.55
N SER A 944 8.81 -30.36 -16.45
CA SER A 944 8.61 -29.65 -15.20
C SER A 944 7.31 -28.84 -15.22
N ASP A 945 6.90 -28.36 -14.06
CA ASP A 945 5.75 -27.45 -13.89
C ASP A 945 6.09 -25.97 -14.14
N PHE A 946 7.31 -25.65 -14.57
CA PHE A 946 7.64 -24.32 -15.08
C PHE A 946 6.80 -23.99 -16.33
N ALA A 947 6.29 -22.77 -16.40
CA ALA A 947 5.50 -22.29 -17.55
C ALA A 947 6.26 -22.39 -18.88
N ASN A 948 7.60 -22.27 -18.86
CA ASN A 948 8.44 -22.40 -20.04
C ASN A 948 9.56 -23.42 -19.80
N THR A 949 9.84 -24.23 -20.82
CA THR A 949 11.01 -25.13 -20.84
C THR A 949 12.14 -24.49 -21.67
N LEU A 950 13.30 -24.27 -21.05
CA LEU A 950 14.51 -23.81 -21.73
C LEU A 950 15.18 -24.96 -22.49
N TYR A 951 15.32 -26.12 -21.84
CA TYR A 951 15.76 -27.35 -22.50
C TYR A 951 15.26 -28.60 -21.79
N SER A 952 15.18 -29.71 -22.52
CA SER A 952 15.00 -31.04 -21.97
C SER A 952 15.64 -32.11 -22.86
N GLY A 953 16.36 -33.07 -22.27
CA GLY A 953 16.94 -34.22 -22.96
C GLY A 953 18.39 -34.52 -22.56
N ASP A 954 19.04 -35.40 -23.32
CA ASP A 954 20.36 -35.95 -23.00
C ASP A 954 21.41 -34.88 -22.65
N SER A 955 22.23 -35.20 -21.65
CA SER A 955 23.42 -34.51 -21.11
C SER A 955 24.50 -35.56 -20.78
N GLY A 956 24.92 -36.36 -21.77
CA GLY A 956 25.82 -37.52 -21.58
C GLY A 956 25.06 -38.78 -21.13
N SER A 957 25.55 -39.48 -20.10
CA SER A 957 24.82 -40.58 -19.41
C SER A 957 23.72 -40.09 -18.45
N SER A 958 23.24 -38.86 -18.64
CA SER A 958 22.27 -38.18 -17.79
C SER A 958 21.24 -37.49 -18.67
N VAL A 959 20.05 -37.23 -18.13
CA VAL A 959 19.07 -36.34 -18.75
C VAL A 959 18.96 -35.08 -17.92
N GLY A 960 18.98 -33.93 -18.59
CA GLY A 960 18.75 -32.63 -17.97
C GLY A 960 17.44 -31.99 -18.42
N ASN A 961 16.81 -31.22 -17.54
CA ASN A 961 15.71 -30.30 -17.84
C ASN A 961 15.97 -28.95 -17.16
N ALA A 962 15.78 -27.86 -17.90
CA ALA A 962 15.75 -26.51 -17.34
C ALA A 962 14.47 -25.80 -17.76
N GLY A 963 13.85 -25.10 -16.82
CA GLY A 963 12.62 -24.33 -17.02
C GLY A 963 12.70 -22.95 -16.36
N PHE A 964 11.81 -22.05 -16.77
CA PHE A 964 11.71 -20.71 -16.19
C PHE A 964 10.29 -20.16 -16.25
N GLN A 965 9.95 -19.24 -15.35
CA GLN A 965 8.70 -18.48 -15.39
C GLN A 965 8.79 -17.17 -14.59
N ILE A 966 7.92 -16.22 -14.93
CA ILE A 966 7.76 -14.97 -14.17
C ILE A 966 6.79 -15.21 -13.03
N GLU A 967 7.26 -14.95 -11.82
CA GLU A 967 6.44 -15.00 -10.62
C GLU A 967 5.68 -13.69 -10.47
N THR A 968 4.40 -13.69 -10.86
CA THR A 968 3.52 -12.52 -10.80
C THR A 968 3.15 -12.09 -9.38
N VAL A 969 3.63 -12.81 -8.37
CA VAL A 969 3.48 -12.53 -6.93
C VAL A 969 4.78 -12.91 -6.20
N SER A 970 5.12 -12.21 -5.13
CA SER A 970 6.17 -12.66 -4.21
C SER A 970 5.67 -13.82 -3.34
N GLY A 971 6.54 -14.76 -3.01
CA GLY A 971 6.25 -15.86 -2.09
C GLY A 971 7.01 -17.14 -2.37
N ALA A 972 6.83 -18.13 -1.49
CA ALA A 972 7.38 -19.47 -1.66
C ALA A 972 6.68 -20.19 -2.82
N LYS A 973 7.47 -20.75 -3.73
CA LYS A 973 7.02 -21.58 -4.85
C LYS A 973 7.76 -22.90 -4.81
N THR A 974 7.09 -23.98 -5.19
CA THR A 974 7.71 -25.29 -5.35
C THR A 974 7.61 -25.68 -6.81
N TYR A 975 8.76 -26.02 -7.39
CA TYR A 975 8.86 -26.52 -8.76
C TYR A 975 9.11 -28.01 -8.73
N THR A 976 8.43 -28.73 -9.61
CA THR A 976 8.42 -30.19 -9.67
C THR A 976 8.83 -30.66 -11.05
N TRP A 977 9.72 -31.65 -11.10
CA TRP A 977 10.08 -32.39 -12.29
C TRP A 977 9.39 -33.76 -12.30
N ASP A 978 8.84 -34.15 -13.45
CA ASP A 978 8.34 -35.50 -13.66
C ASP A 978 9.51 -36.43 -13.98
N ALA A 979 10.05 -37.05 -12.94
CA ALA A 979 11.30 -37.81 -12.96
C ALA A 979 11.27 -38.96 -11.92
N PRO A 980 11.96 -40.09 -12.15
CA PRO A 980 12.07 -41.18 -11.17
C PRO A 980 12.92 -40.86 -9.91
N ALA A 981 13.68 -39.76 -9.91
CA ALA A 981 14.48 -39.28 -8.77
C ALA A 981 15.74 -40.07 -8.45
N TYR A 982 16.37 -40.72 -9.44
CA TYR A 982 17.54 -41.57 -9.20
C TYR A 982 18.85 -40.82 -9.42
N SER A 983 19.63 -40.62 -8.34
CA SER A 983 20.93 -39.93 -8.41
C SER A 983 20.80 -38.58 -9.11
N CYS A 984 19.88 -37.73 -8.62
CA CYS A 984 19.54 -36.47 -9.25
C CYS A 984 20.06 -35.26 -8.47
N ALA A 985 20.26 -34.16 -9.18
CA ALA A 985 20.56 -32.85 -8.61
C ALA A 985 19.61 -31.81 -9.21
N ALA A 986 19.11 -30.90 -8.37
CA ALA A 986 18.29 -29.78 -8.80
C ALA A 986 18.81 -28.48 -8.19
N VAL A 987 18.77 -27.41 -8.96
CA VAL A 987 19.08 -26.04 -8.52
C VAL A 987 18.03 -25.08 -9.04
N ALA A 988 17.78 -23.99 -8.32
CA ALA A 988 16.90 -22.92 -8.76
C ALA A 988 17.42 -21.55 -8.32
N ALA A 989 17.10 -20.50 -9.05
CA ALA A 989 17.46 -19.12 -8.77
C ALA A 989 16.32 -18.16 -9.12
N SER A 990 16.13 -17.11 -8.31
CA SER A 990 15.19 -16.01 -8.54
C SER A 990 15.97 -14.76 -8.94
N PHE A 991 15.67 -14.17 -10.09
CA PHE A 991 16.21 -12.88 -10.51
C PHE A 991 15.14 -11.81 -10.36
N SER A 992 15.37 -10.84 -9.49
CA SER A 992 14.41 -9.78 -9.19
C SER A 992 14.37 -8.72 -10.30
N PRO A 993 13.25 -7.99 -10.44
CA PRO A 993 13.22 -6.82 -11.29
C PRO A 993 14.17 -5.73 -10.75
N ALA A 994 14.76 -4.94 -11.64
CA ALA A 994 15.67 -3.86 -11.27
C ALA A 994 14.93 -2.73 -10.51
N SER A 995 15.46 -2.38 -9.34
CA SER A 995 15.16 -1.10 -8.69
C SER A 995 16.03 -0.03 -9.35
N TYR A 996 15.41 1.03 -9.87
CA TYR A 996 16.18 2.06 -10.57
C TYR A 996 16.99 2.88 -9.57
N ILE A 997 18.31 2.70 -9.58
CA ILE A 997 19.30 3.65 -9.06
C ILE A 997 20.08 4.14 -10.29
N PRO A 998 20.09 5.43 -10.62
CA PRO A 998 20.79 5.91 -11.82
C PRO A 998 22.30 5.61 -11.73
N PRO A 999 22.91 4.95 -12.73
CA PRO A 999 24.36 4.89 -12.83
C PRO A 999 24.89 6.26 -13.25
N ILE A 1000 25.86 6.79 -12.50
CA ILE A 1000 26.69 7.93 -12.93
C ILE A 1000 27.65 7.39 -13.99
N VAL A 1001 27.46 7.74 -15.27
CA VAL A 1001 28.31 7.25 -16.37
C VAL A 1001 29.33 8.34 -16.71
N ALA A 1002 30.56 8.17 -16.24
CA ALA A 1002 31.66 9.14 -16.35
C ALA A 1002 32.68 8.81 -17.47
N ASP A 1003 32.26 8.25 -18.61
CA ASP A 1003 33.19 7.63 -19.57
C ASP A 1003 33.31 8.33 -20.94
N ASP A 1004 32.99 9.64 -21.03
CA ASP A 1004 33.40 10.48 -22.18
C ASP A 1004 34.63 11.32 -21.77
N GLU A 1005 35.79 11.14 -22.43
CA GLU A 1005 37.05 11.85 -22.09
C GLU A 1005 37.13 13.29 -22.61
N SER A 1006 36.01 13.86 -23.10
CA SER A 1006 35.95 15.25 -23.55
C SER A 1006 35.90 16.19 -22.34
N ASP A 1007 36.79 17.19 -22.26
CA ASP A 1007 36.84 18.26 -21.24
C ASP A 1007 37.02 19.59 -22.00
N SER A 1008 35.92 20.17 -22.43
CA SER A 1008 35.86 21.29 -23.38
C SER A 1008 36.17 22.64 -22.73
N ASP A 1009 35.91 22.79 -21.43
CA ASP A 1009 36.22 24.02 -20.67
C ASP A 1009 37.51 23.92 -19.84
N ALA A 1010 38.16 22.75 -19.86
CA ALA A 1010 39.49 22.46 -19.32
C ALA A 1010 39.58 22.63 -17.80
N ASP A 1011 38.49 22.35 -17.10
CA ASP A 1011 38.41 22.47 -15.65
C ASP A 1011 38.69 21.16 -14.91
N GLY A 1012 39.00 20.09 -15.66
CA GLY A 1012 39.42 18.79 -15.15
C GLY A 1012 38.27 17.81 -14.96
N MET A 1013 37.08 18.14 -15.47
CA MET A 1013 35.88 17.31 -15.46
C MET A 1013 35.48 16.91 -16.88
N ALA A 1014 34.79 15.78 -17.01
CA ALA A 1014 34.31 15.33 -18.31
C ALA A 1014 33.02 16.06 -18.70
N ASP A 1015 32.93 16.58 -19.92
CA ASP A 1015 31.77 17.26 -20.50
C ASP A 1015 30.47 16.47 -20.28
N ALA A 1016 30.51 15.16 -20.53
CA ALA A 1016 29.34 14.31 -20.36
C ALA A 1016 28.91 14.18 -18.90
N TRP A 1017 29.86 14.14 -17.97
CA TRP A 1017 29.60 14.11 -16.53
C TRP A 1017 29.07 15.45 -16.04
N GLU A 1018 29.62 16.56 -16.53
CA GLU A 1018 29.15 17.91 -16.21
C GLU A 1018 27.76 18.19 -16.78
N ILE A 1019 27.50 17.78 -18.02
CA ILE A 1019 26.17 17.86 -18.63
C ILE A 1019 25.18 16.96 -17.87
N GLN A 1020 25.62 15.79 -17.41
CA GLN A 1020 24.78 14.87 -16.65
C GLN A 1020 24.42 15.40 -15.26
N LEU A 1021 25.36 15.99 -14.52
CA LEU A 1021 25.15 16.43 -13.14
C LEU A 1021 24.75 17.91 -13.01
N PHE A 1022 25.30 18.78 -13.85
CA PHE A 1022 25.10 20.23 -13.77
C PHE A 1022 24.32 20.81 -14.95
N GLY A 1023 24.02 20.00 -15.97
CA GLY A 1023 23.23 20.40 -17.14
C GLY A 1023 23.98 21.26 -18.17
N SER A 1024 25.22 21.69 -17.87
CA SER A 1024 26.11 22.39 -18.81
C SER A 1024 27.56 22.43 -18.31
N MET A 1025 28.52 22.47 -19.25
CA MET A 1025 29.98 22.61 -19.06
C MET A 1025 30.35 24.03 -18.60
N GLY A 1026 29.90 24.46 -17.43
CA GLY A 1026 30.07 25.85 -16.98
C GLY A 1026 29.05 26.29 -15.93
N ALA A 1027 28.16 25.38 -15.53
CA ALA A 1027 27.33 25.53 -14.35
C ALA A 1027 28.11 25.31 -13.05
N ALA A 1028 29.20 24.54 -13.10
CA ALA A 1028 30.21 24.43 -12.06
C ALA A 1028 31.54 24.98 -12.61
N ASP A 1029 32.35 25.63 -11.77
CA ASP A 1029 33.79 25.60 -12.00
C ASP A 1029 34.32 24.47 -11.14
N GLY A 1030 35.28 23.65 -11.61
CA GLY A 1030 35.80 22.50 -10.87
C GLY A 1030 36.32 22.77 -9.45
N THR A 1031 36.35 24.04 -9.00
CA THR A 1031 36.69 24.47 -7.63
C THR A 1031 35.48 24.70 -6.71
N ALA A 1032 34.26 24.63 -7.23
CA ALA A 1032 33.03 24.71 -6.45
C ALA A 1032 32.93 23.56 -5.44
N ASP A 1033 32.20 23.78 -4.36
CA ASP A 1033 31.89 22.82 -3.29
C ASP A 1033 30.40 23.08 -2.98
N PHE A 1034 29.51 22.33 -3.63
CA PHE A 1034 28.08 22.63 -3.66
C PHE A 1034 27.35 22.18 -2.38
N ASP A 1035 27.83 21.11 -1.75
CA ASP A 1035 27.24 20.53 -0.54
C ASP A 1035 27.96 20.93 0.76
N GLY A 1036 29.15 21.54 0.66
CA GLY A 1036 29.89 22.13 1.76
C GLY A 1036 30.71 21.12 2.57
N ASP A 1037 31.04 19.97 2.00
CA ASP A 1037 31.79 18.90 2.68
C ASP A 1037 33.32 19.11 2.64
N GLY A 1038 33.77 20.10 1.86
CA GLY A 1038 35.16 20.48 1.69
C GLY A 1038 35.89 19.77 0.54
N PHE A 1039 35.22 18.92 -0.23
CA PHE A 1039 35.66 18.41 -1.51
C PHE A 1039 35.18 19.33 -2.63
N SER A 1040 36.05 19.62 -3.59
CA SER A 1040 35.63 20.36 -4.78
C SER A 1040 34.96 19.41 -5.78
N VAL A 1041 34.07 19.92 -6.62
CA VAL A 1041 33.39 19.15 -7.67
C VAL A 1041 34.36 18.33 -8.55
N ALA A 1042 35.53 18.87 -8.90
CA ALA A 1042 36.54 18.13 -9.66
C ALA A 1042 37.16 16.94 -8.87
N GLN A 1043 37.28 17.07 -7.55
CA GLN A 1043 37.73 15.97 -6.68
C GLN A 1043 36.66 14.89 -6.55
N GLU A 1044 35.39 15.29 -6.53
CA GLU A 1044 34.25 14.39 -6.48
C GLU A 1044 34.05 13.65 -7.80
N PHE A 1045 34.23 14.33 -8.93
CA PHE A 1045 34.32 13.70 -10.26
C PHE A 1045 35.39 12.60 -10.29
N VAL A 1046 36.60 12.91 -9.82
CA VAL A 1046 37.70 11.95 -9.74
C VAL A 1046 37.32 10.80 -8.80
N ALA A 1047 36.74 11.10 -7.64
CA ALA A 1047 36.34 10.12 -6.64
C ALA A 1047 35.12 9.26 -7.05
N GLY A 1048 34.32 9.74 -8.01
CA GLY A 1048 33.02 9.17 -8.38
C GLY A 1048 31.94 9.41 -7.32
N THR A 1049 32.06 10.47 -6.53
CA THR A 1049 31.12 10.80 -5.46
C THR A 1049 30.13 11.88 -5.89
N ASP A 1050 28.98 11.98 -5.20
CA ASP A 1050 27.90 12.91 -5.52
C ASP A 1050 28.17 14.33 -4.99
N PRO A 1051 28.32 15.35 -5.87
CA PRO A 1051 28.61 16.74 -5.50
C PRO A 1051 27.47 17.49 -4.81
N PHE A 1052 26.35 16.82 -4.54
CA PHE A 1052 25.19 17.39 -3.85
C PHE A 1052 24.87 16.68 -2.53
N ASP A 1053 25.69 15.71 -2.10
CA ASP A 1053 25.49 14.95 -0.86
C ASP A 1053 26.75 15.00 0.02
N ALA A 1054 26.69 15.81 1.08
CA ALA A 1054 27.79 15.99 2.01
C ALA A 1054 28.19 14.74 2.81
N ASP A 1055 27.45 13.62 2.72
CA ASP A 1055 27.85 12.31 3.25
C ASP A 1055 28.53 11.41 2.22
N SER A 1056 28.53 11.80 0.94
CA SER A 1056 29.12 11.11 -0.21
C SER A 1056 30.52 11.65 -0.51
N TYR A 1057 31.53 11.18 0.23
CA TYR A 1057 32.94 11.50 -0.07
C TYR A 1057 33.89 10.35 0.23
N LEU A 1058 35.07 10.39 -0.41
CA LEU A 1058 36.12 9.40 -0.22
C LEU A 1058 36.75 9.53 1.18
N ARG A 1059 36.50 8.55 2.05
CA ARG A 1059 37.09 8.49 3.40
C ARG A 1059 37.46 7.07 3.82
N ILE A 1060 38.52 6.97 4.62
CA ILE A 1060 38.85 5.74 5.35
C ILE A 1060 37.81 5.55 6.46
N THR A 1061 37.15 4.40 6.46
CA THR A 1061 36.06 4.03 7.38
C THR A 1061 36.53 3.18 8.55
N GLY A 1062 37.69 2.51 8.43
CA GLY A 1062 38.26 1.74 9.52
C GLY A 1062 39.69 1.26 9.27
N VAL A 1063 40.45 1.09 10.35
CA VAL A 1063 41.79 0.49 10.36
C VAL A 1063 41.87 -0.52 11.50
N THR A 1064 41.81 -1.81 11.17
CA THR A 1064 42.00 -2.91 12.13
C THR A 1064 43.08 -3.87 11.63
N ASP A 1065 42.75 -5.15 11.37
CA ASP A 1065 43.62 -6.05 10.59
C ASP A 1065 43.53 -5.75 9.07
N GLU A 1066 42.57 -4.91 8.66
CA GLU A 1066 42.39 -4.40 7.29
C GLU A 1066 42.14 -2.88 7.32
N LEU A 1067 42.60 -2.19 6.27
CA LEU A 1067 42.26 -0.82 5.93
C LEU A 1067 40.98 -0.83 5.10
N ARG A 1068 39.96 -0.08 5.50
CA ARG A 1068 38.65 0.00 4.84
C ARG A 1068 38.35 1.44 4.44
N TRP A 1069 37.75 1.66 3.27
CA TRP A 1069 37.33 2.98 2.79
C TRP A 1069 36.07 2.90 1.94
N LYS A 1070 35.28 3.98 1.96
CA LYS A 1070 34.15 4.15 1.02
C LYS A 1070 34.68 4.10 -0.41
N SER A 1071 34.09 3.26 -1.27
CA SER A 1071 34.52 3.09 -2.66
C SER A 1071 33.37 3.19 -3.64
N VAL A 1072 33.70 3.52 -4.88
CA VAL A 1072 32.77 3.67 -6.00
C VAL A 1072 33.09 2.62 -7.05
N GLN A 1073 32.08 1.90 -7.51
CA GLN A 1073 32.24 0.87 -8.53
C GLN A 1073 32.75 1.48 -9.85
N GLY A 1074 33.70 0.81 -10.52
CA GLY A 1074 34.34 1.31 -11.74
C GLY A 1074 35.60 2.14 -11.50
N LYS A 1075 35.79 2.69 -10.30
CA LYS A 1075 37.04 3.35 -9.90
C LYS A 1075 38.08 2.32 -9.41
N ARG A 1076 39.35 2.68 -9.51
CA ARG A 1076 40.47 1.92 -8.95
C ARG A 1076 41.19 2.74 -7.89
N TYR A 1077 41.72 2.07 -6.89
CA TYR A 1077 42.35 2.70 -5.75
C TYR A 1077 43.78 2.20 -5.55
N ARG A 1078 44.61 3.08 -4.99
CA ARG A 1078 45.91 2.72 -4.42
C ARG A 1078 45.99 3.09 -2.95
N VAL A 1079 46.65 2.23 -2.18
CA VAL A 1079 46.97 2.44 -0.77
C VAL A 1079 48.43 2.86 -0.67
N LEU A 1080 48.68 3.96 0.03
CA LEU A 1080 50.02 4.46 0.32
C LEU A 1080 50.28 4.48 1.81
N THR A 1081 51.54 4.31 2.18
CA THR A 1081 52.01 4.36 3.57
C THR A 1081 53.17 5.32 3.78
N THR A 1082 53.26 5.88 4.98
CA THR A 1082 54.43 6.60 5.47
C THR A 1082 54.62 6.35 6.96
N THR A 1083 55.85 6.44 7.46
CA THR A 1083 56.15 6.41 8.90
C THR A 1083 56.30 7.81 9.51
N ASN A 1084 56.22 8.86 8.68
CA ASN A 1084 56.37 10.25 9.11
C ASN A 1084 55.50 11.18 8.25
N LEU A 1085 54.47 11.79 8.86
CA LEU A 1085 53.54 12.70 8.19
C LEU A 1085 54.15 14.08 7.84
N SER A 1086 55.26 14.49 8.46
CA SER A 1086 55.85 15.82 8.24
C SER A 1086 57.00 15.86 7.24
N GLU A 1087 57.74 14.75 7.05
CA GLU A 1087 58.95 14.70 6.21
C GLU A 1087 59.12 13.40 5.39
N GLY A 1088 58.19 12.45 5.47
CA GLY A 1088 58.27 11.16 4.78
C GLY A 1088 57.60 11.15 3.40
N ALA A 1089 58.24 10.52 2.41
CA ALA A 1089 57.59 10.21 1.14
C ALA A 1089 56.56 9.09 1.33
N TRP A 1090 55.37 9.26 0.75
CA TRP A 1090 54.36 8.21 0.68
C TRP A 1090 54.80 7.11 -0.28
N MET A 1091 54.83 5.87 0.20
CA MET A 1091 55.21 4.69 -0.57
C MET A 1091 53.94 3.92 -0.95
N VAL A 1092 53.83 3.47 -2.20
CA VAL A 1092 52.70 2.64 -2.64
C VAL A 1092 52.80 1.26 -1.98
N GLU A 1093 51.80 0.91 -1.18
CA GLU A 1093 51.65 -0.42 -0.58
C GLU A 1093 50.90 -1.36 -1.53
N ALA A 1094 49.84 -0.85 -2.17
CA ALA A 1094 49.05 -1.58 -3.17
C ALA A 1094 48.42 -0.64 -4.19
N SER A 1095 48.17 -1.12 -5.41
CA SER A 1095 47.55 -0.37 -6.51
C SER A 1095 46.55 -1.23 -7.30
N GLY A 1096 45.70 -0.62 -8.12
CA GLY A 1096 44.72 -1.30 -8.94
C GLY A 1096 43.62 -2.01 -8.15
N ILE A 1097 43.35 -1.59 -6.92
CA ILE A 1097 42.29 -2.18 -6.08
C ILE A 1097 40.94 -1.74 -6.65
N PRO A 1098 40.09 -2.66 -7.13
CA PRO A 1098 38.81 -2.29 -7.71
C PRO A 1098 37.84 -1.78 -6.63
N GLY A 1099 37.08 -0.72 -6.95
CA GLY A 1099 36.01 -0.24 -6.09
C GLY A 1099 34.81 -1.19 -6.05
N GLY A 1100 34.35 -1.52 -4.85
CA GLY A 1100 33.07 -2.19 -4.59
C GLY A 1100 31.90 -1.19 -4.45
N PHE A 1101 30.67 -1.71 -4.36
CA PHE A 1101 29.41 -0.92 -4.29
C PHE A 1101 29.30 0.04 -3.09
N SER A 1102 30.03 -0.20 -2.00
CA SER A 1102 29.93 0.64 -0.79
C SER A 1102 31.25 0.79 -0.06
N GLU A 1103 32.07 -0.27 -0.03
CA GLU A 1103 33.37 -0.27 0.63
C GLU A 1103 34.37 -1.13 -0.13
N SER A 1104 35.64 -0.73 -0.08
CA SER A 1104 36.78 -1.55 -0.48
C SER A 1104 37.73 -1.70 0.71
N SER A 1105 38.48 -2.81 0.73
CA SER A 1105 39.44 -3.07 1.79
C SER A 1105 40.79 -3.56 1.27
N HIS A 1106 41.82 -3.35 2.09
CA HIS A 1106 43.17 -3.86 1.88
C HIS A 1106 43.75 -4.43 3.19
N PRO A 1107 44.32 -5.65 3.19
CA PRO A 1107 44.96 -6.20 4.38
C PRO A 1107 46.14 -5.34 4.85
N VAL A 1108 46.26 -5.09 6.16
CA VAL A 1108 47.35 -4.30 6.72
C VAL A 1108 48.46 -5.22 7.25
N SER A 1109 49.70 -4.97 6.81
CA SER A 1109 50.86 -5.71 7.32
C SER A 1109 51.21 -5.32 8.76
N LYS A 1110 51.31 -6.29 9.68
CA LYS A 1110 51.69 -6.03 11.09
C LYS A 1110 53.13 -5.51 11.18
N SER A 1111 53.28 -4.27 11.64
CA SER A 1111 54.56 -3.58 11.86
C SER A 1111 54.75 -3.22 13.33
N ASN A 1112 56.01 -3.13 13.80
CA ASN A 1112 56.34 -2.60 15.13
C ASN A 1112 56.46 -1.06 15.15
N ASP A 1113 56.40 -0.41 13.99
CA ASP A 1113 56.45 1.05 13.83
C ASP A 1113 55.04 1.64 13.64
N VAL A 1114 54.87 2.91 13.99
CA VAL A 1114 53.64 3.66 13.66
C VAL A 1114 53.63 3.94 12.16
N VAL A 1115 52.61 3.43 11.47
CA VAL A 1115 52.40 3.61 10.02
C VAL A 1115 51.13 4.42 9.81
N TYR A 1116 51.20 5.41 8.92
CA TYR A 1116 50.07 6.20 8.46
C TYR A 1116 49.65 5.73 7.06
N PHE A 1117 48.35 5.71 6.80
CA PHE A 1117 47.77 5.26 5.54
C PHE A 1117 47.12 6.43 4.79
N LYS A 1118 47.19 6.39 3.47
CA LYS A 1118 46.45 7.25 2.55
C LYS A 1118 45.85 6.37 1.46
N VAL A 1119 44.61 6.65 1.09
CA VAL A 1119 43.94 6.02 -0.05
C VAL A 1119 43.71 7.10 -1.10
N GLU A 1120 44.00 6.78 -2.36
CA GLU A 1120 43.77 7.67 -3.51
C GLU A 1120 43.12 6.88 -4.64
N VAL A 1121 42.32 7.57 -5.46
CA VAL A 1121 41.84 7.03 -6.75
C VAL A 1121 43.00 7.06 -7.74
N GLU A 1122 43.17 5.96 -8.50
CA GLU A 1122 44.25 5.76 -9.48
C GLU A 1122 43.94 6.33 -10.85
#